data_AF-A0A1B1YD50-F1
#
_entry.id   AF-A0A1B1YD50-F1
#
_cell.length_a   1.000
_cell.length_b   1.000
_cell.length_c   1.000
_cell.angle_alpha   90.00
_cell.angle_beta   90.00
_cell.angle_gamma   90.00
#
_symmetry.space_group_name_H-M   'P 1'
#
loop_
_entity.id
_entity.type
_entity.pdbx_description
1 polymer ?
#
loop_
_entity_poly.entity_id
_entity_poly.type
_entity_poly.pdbx_seq_one_letter_code
_entity_poly.pdbx_strand_id
1 'polypeptide(L)'
;MYVSVVIQNSTREFDKFYDYIVPDNMKDCIRPGVRVIVPFGKGNRLCEAFVMAVKETSEFSGLKEISQIIDETPVLSDELIELSKYMRKRYVCTYDMAIRCMLPTGLGLLFREDVILMSADRVDLDRDEQEIIKVLSDNNGKISVEDLTQIVNRPVRKILNQLIEKNVVRIKSHVQMKARAKTEKNACPAMDEEEFWELVENNNVKNLNYIRIMEILYEEGSISVAELNALGFSQNTLNNMKKKGYIAFYDAEVERNPFEYDDAPETLPLPPTPSQKKALDIIYEAMETGGFQEILLHGVTGSGKTEVYMQAIAKTIEKGKNAILLVPEIGLTPQTVRRFKGRFGNQIALLHSRLSIGERFDQWRRIKNGEARVVIGARSAVFAPLDNIGIIVIDEEHETSYKSDRTPKYDARGIATFRCRYNNALLIYGSATPSIENYYRARTGKIKLVEMNERTNNLPLPEIITVDMRKEPDMGSKNGISTVLTRELIKNKEAGEQSIIFINRRGYSNFVQCRNCGYIVLCPYCSVSLTYHQAEKKLVCHYCSFVTAKPSVCPECKSNNIDLHGIGTQKVEEQIPQIRSDISVIRMDMDTTTGKRGHEKILDTFRNNKIDVLVGTQMIAKGHDFPDVTLVGILSADSLLGSGDYKATERTFQLITQAAGRAGRAGRHGRVVLQTYNPDNFSIQAAIKQDYKEFYRQEIALRKMLKLPPFYQLGLVQVSSKKSEAAMEIIKKIHSDIINNMNLNEGMFVSDPAPSPLAKLRNQYRWRIVLKHPRIKNMTNILEWIYDKYNNSRKKEWTVSVDINPYSMI
;
A
#
# COMPACT_ATOMS: atom_id res chain seq x y z
N MET A 1 -22.24 -30.46 -15.17
CA MET A 1 -21.34 -29.28 -15.06
C MET A 1 -21.24 -28.93 -13.60
N TYR A 2 -20.01 -28.81 -13.11
CA TYR A 2 -19.69 -28.48 -11.73
C TYR A 2 -18.76 -27.28 -11.71
N VAL A 3 -18.72 -26.58 -10.57
CA VAL A 3 -17.71 -25.56 -10.32
C VAL A 3 -16.97 -25.85 -9.05
N SER A 4 -15.71 -25.44 -9.02
CA SER A 4 -14.88 -25.44 -7.82
C SER A 4 -14.75 -24.02 -7.32
N VAL A 5 -15.14 -23.75 -6.07
CA VAL A 5 -15.19 -22.41 -5.50
C VAL A 5 -14.34 -22.28 -4.25
N VAL A 6 -13.92 -21.05 -3.96
CA VAL A 6 -13.36 -20.65 -2.66
C VAL A 6 -14.39 -19.80 -1.94
N ILE A 7 -14.66 -20.14 -0.67
CA ILE A 7 -15.60 -19.41 0.17
C ILE A 7 -14.95 -18.13 0.71
N GLN A 8 -15.64 -17.00 0.62
CA GLN A 8 -15.19 -15.72 1.14
C GLN A 8 -15.20 -15.72 2.69
N ASN A 9 -14.28 -14.99 3.32
CA ASN A 9 -14.07 -14.95 4.78
C ASN A 9 -13.82 -16.33 5.42
N SER A 10 -13.37 -17.33 4.67
CA SER A 10 -13.05 -18.63 5.23
C SER A 10 -11.87 -18.53 6.20
N THR A 11 -11.96 -19.22 7.35
CA THR A 11 -10.78 -19.43 8.21
C THR A 11 -9.82 -20.39 7.50
N ARG A 12 -8.57 -20.47 7.99
CA ARG A 12 -7.54 -21.32 7.37
C ARG A 12 -7.95 -22.81 7.29
N GLU A 13 -8.73 -23.30 8.25
CA GLU A 13 -9.28 -24.66 8.27
C GLU A 13 -10.24 -24.93 7.09
N PHE A 14 -10.93 -23.89 6.60
CA PHE A 14 -11.88 -23.94 5.49
C PHE A 14 -11.34 -23.30 4.20
N ASP A 15 -10.05 -22.97 4.15
CA ASP A 15 -9.38 -22.36 3.00
C ASP A 15 -8.99 -23.42 1.95
N LYS A 16 -10.00 -24.01 1.32
CA LYS A 16 -9.88 -25.05 0.30
C LYS A 16 -10.93 -24.89 -0.78
N PHE A 17 -10.83 -25.70 -1.83
CA PHE A 17 -11.80 -25.75 -2.90
C PHE A 17 -13.02 -26.59 -2.49
N TYR A 18 -14.20 -26.12 -2.87
CA TYR A 18 -15.48 -26.79 -2.67
C TYR A 18 -16.20 -26.92 -4.00
N ASP A 19 -16.67 -28.12 -4.32
CA ASP A 19 -17.38 -28.36 -5.56
C ASP A 19 -18.90 -28.16 -5.38
N TYR A 20 -19.54 -27.54 -6.37
CA TYR A 20 -20.99 -27.30 -6.42
C TYR A 20 -21.55 -27.65 -7.79
N ILE A 21 -22.82 -28.03 -7.83
CA ILE A 21 -23.57 -28.25 -9.07
C ILE A 21 -24.01 -26.89 -9.63
N VAL A 22 -23.87 -26.71 -10.94
CA VAL A 22 -24.41 -25.55 -11.66
C VAL A 22 -25.82 -25.88 -12.15
N PRO A 23 -26.85 -25.15 -11.69
CA PRO A 23 -28.22 -25.27 -12.24
C PRO A 23 -28.25 -25.01 -13.75
N ASP A 24 -29.13 -25.69 -14.48
CA ASP A 24 -29.20 -25.62 -15.95
C ASP A 24 -29.36 -24.18 -16.48
N ASN A 25 -30.16 -23.36 -15.79
CA ASN A 25 -30.41 -21.96 -16.14
C ASN A 25 -29.22 -21.00 -15.88
N MET A 26 -28.12 -21.49 -15.31
CA MET A 26 -26.94 -20.69 -14.98
C MET A 26 -25.68 -21.10 -15.75
N LYS A 27 -25.76 -22.16 -16.56
CA LYS A 27 -24.59 -22.74 -17.25
C LYS A 27 -23.91 -21.79 -18.23
N ASP A 28 -24.66 -20.92 -18.90
CA ASP A 28 -24.10 -20.03 -19.93
C ASP A 28 -23.31 -18.83 -19.32
N CYS A 29 -23.66 -18.45 -18.09
CA CYS A 29 -23.07 -17.31 -17.39
C CYS A 29 -21.92 -17.72 -16.46
N ILE A 30 -21.80 -19.00 -16.10
CA ILE A 30 -20.80 -19.45 -15.14
C ILE A 30 -19.42 -19.58 -15.79
N ARG A 31 -18.43 -18.88 -15.24
CA ARG A 31 -17.04 -18.90 -15.71
C ARG A 31 -16.08 -18.76 -14.52
N PRO A 32 -14.82 -19.20 -14.64
CA PRO A 32 -13.79 -18.87 -13.67
C PRO A 32 -13.74 -17.36 -13.42
N GLY A 33 -13.53 -16.97 -12.16
CA GLY A 33 -13.41 -15.58 -11.74
C GLY A 33 -14.74 -14.86 -11.49
N VAL A 34 -15.88 -15.48 -11.75
CA VAL A 34 -17.21 -14.97 -11.40
C VAL A 34 -17.49 -15.18 -9.92
N ARG A 35 -18.23 -14.25 -9.29
CA ARG A 35 -18.70 -14.42 -7.92
C ARG A 35 -20.06 -15.08 -7.90
N VAL A 36 -20.23 -15.98 -6.95
CA VAL A 36 -21.46 -16.74 -6.75
C VAL A 36 -21.87 -16.76 -5.28
N ILE A 37 -23.13 -17.06 -5.04
CA ILE A 37 -23.67 -17.32 -3.70
C ILE A 37 -23.91 -18.80 -3.58
N VAL A 38 -23.33 -19.40 -2.54
CA VAL A 38 -23.42 -20.84 -2.31
C VAL A 38 -23.83 -21.14 -0.87
N PRO A 39 -24.62 -22.21 -0.63
CA PRO A 39 -24.90 -22.69 0.72
C PRO A 39 -23.67 -23.40 1.32
N PHE A 40 -23.25 -22.99 2.50
CA PHE A 40 -22.05 -23.52 3.16
C PHE A 40 -22.34 -24.05 4.58
N GLY A 41 -21.64 -25.13 4.95
CA GLY A 41 -21.78 -25.80 6.25
C GLY A 41 -23.07 -26.61 6.42
N LYS A 42 -23.28 -27.17 7.63
CA LYS A 42 -24.46 -27.98 7.95
C LYS A 42 -25.76 -27.17 7.96
N GLY A 43 -25.69 -25.90 8.33
CA GLY A 43 -26.85 -24.99 8.39
C GLY A 43 -27.20 -24.30 7.08
N ASN A 44 -26.62 -24.70 5.94
CA ASN A 44 -26.88 -24.12 4.61
C ASN A 44 -26.81 -22.58 4.55
N ARG A 45 -25.89 -21.97 5.32
CA ARG A 45 -25.75 -20.52 5.32
C ARG A 45 -25.25 -20.04 3.96
N LEU A 46 -25.97 -19.10 3.35
CA LEU A 46 -25.54 -18.48 2.10
C LEU A 46 -24.27 -17.66 2.33
N CYS A 47 -23.26 -17.90 1.50
CA CYS A 47 -21.96 -17.26 1.54
C CYS A 47 -21.55 -16.81 0.13
N GLU A 48 -20.86 -15.67 0.04
CA GLU A 48 -20.17 -15.27 -1.18
C GLU A 48 -19.00 -16.22 -1.43
N ALA A 49 -18.80 -16.62 -2.68
CA ALA A 49 -17.71 -17.46 -3.11
C ALA A 49 -17.21 -17.04 -4.50
N PHE A 50 -15.96 -17.39 -4.80
CA PHE A 50 -15.33 -17.13 -6.08
C PHE A 50 -15.18 -18.43 -6.84
N VAL A 51 -15.65 -18.46 -8.09
CA VAL A 51 -15.45 -19.61 -8.99
C VAL A 51 -13.98 -19.65 -9.40
N MET A 52 -13.31 -20.74 -9.05
CA MET A 52 -11.87 -20.94 -9.31
C MET A 52 -11.62 -21.81 -10.53
N ALA A 53 -12.56 -22.71 -10.84
CA ALA A 53 -12.54 -23.58 -12.00
C ALA A 53 -13.94 -24.08 -12.33
N VAL A 54 -14.17 -24.38 -13.61
CA VAL A 54 -15.34 -25.13 -14.09
C VAL A 54 -14.88 -26.55 -14.40
N LYS A 55 -15.69 -27.55 -14.05
CA LYS A 55 -15.39 -28.98 -14.20
C LYS A 55 -16.55 -29.72 -14.88
N GLU A 56 -16.22 -30.76 -15.64
CA GLU A 56 -17.22 -31.67 -16.22
C GLU A 56 -17.71 -32.70 -15.20
N THR A 57 -16.82 -33.20 -14.36
CA THR A 57 -17.07 -34.20 -13.31
C THR A 57 -16.60 -33.71 -11.94
N SER A 58 -17.12 -34.32 -10.88
CA SER A 58 -16.69 -34.07 -9.49
C SER A 58 -16.41 -35.41 -8.80
N GLU A 59 -15.36 -35.43 -7.98
CA GLU A 59 -14.96 -36.59 -7.18
C GLU A 59 -15.80 -36.74 -5.91
N PHE A 60 -16.68 -35.76 -5.61
CA PHE A 60 -17.47 -35.70 -4.39
C PHE A 60 -18.95 -35.99 -4.66
N SER A 61 -19.59 -36.74 -3.74
CA SER A 61 -21.03 -37.02 -3.75
C SER A 61 -21.80 -36.09 -2.79
N GLY A 62 -23.12 -35.97 -2.97
CA GLY A 62 -23.98 -35.13 -2.11
C GLY A 62 -23.75 -33.63 -2.27
N LEU A 63 -23.39 -33.19 -3.49
CA LEU A 63 -23.11 -31.79 -3.79
C LEU A 63 -24.37 -30.94 -3.68
N LYS A 64 -24.18 -29.70 -3.22
CA LYS A 64 -25.22 -28.67 -3.24
C LYS A 64 -25.15 -27.87 -4.54
N GLU A 65 -26.23 -27.19 -4.86
CA GLU A 65 -26.31 -26.29 -6.02
C GLU A 65 -25.85 -24.88 -5.69
N ILE A 66 -25.36 -24.16 -6.71
CA ILE A 66 -25.17 -22.72 -6.64
C ILE A 66 -26.52 -22.05 -6.45
N SER A 67 -26.61 -21.11 -5.51
CA SER A 67 -27.86 -20.37 -5.26
C SER A 67 -28.06 -19.22 -6.24
N GLN A 68 -27.00 -18.48 -6.59
CA GLN A 68 -27.07 -17.29 -7.42
C GLN A 68 -25.71 -16.94 -8.04
N ILE A 69 -25.70 -16.40 -9.25
CA ILE A 69 -24.55 -15.70 -9.86
C ILE A 69 -24.65 -14.20 -9.58
N ILE A 70 -23.56 -13.58 -9.15
CA ILE A 70 -23.53 -12.15 -8.76
C ILE A 70 -23.11 -11.27 -9.94
N ASP A 71 -22.08 -11.69 -10.69
CA ASP A 71 -21.53 -10.90 -11.80
C ASP A 71 -21.81 -11.55 -13.15
N GLU A 72 -22.18 -10.75 -14.14
CA GLU A 72 -22.30 -11.19 -15.53
C GLU A 72 -20.94 -11.44 -16.19
N THR A 73 -19.90 -10.76 -15.72
CA THR A 73 -18.51 -10.90 -16.20
C THR A 73 -17.56 -11.24 -15.06
N PRO A 74 -16.53 -12.09 -15.30
CA PRO A 74 -15.53 -12.43 -14.28
C PRO A 74 -14.92 -11.18 -13.64
N VAL A 75 -14.84 -11.12 -12.31
CA VAL A 75 -14.15 -10.04 -11.59
C VAL A 75 -12.66 -10.35 -11.39
N LEU A 76 -12.26 -11.59 -11.60
CA LEU A 76 -10.87 -12.05 -11.65
C LEU A 76 -10.59 -12.62 -13.04
N SER A 77 -9.49 -12.22 -13.65
CA SER A 77 -8.94 -12.91 -14.82
C SER A 77 -8.26 -14.21 -14.41
N ASP A 78 -7.98 -15.09 -15.38
CA ASP A 78 -7.25 -16.34 -15.14
C ASP A 78 -5.86 -16.09 -14.50
N GLU A 79 -5.19 -15.02 -14.91
CA GLU A 79 -3.94 -14.56 -14.27
C GLU A 79 -4.15 -14.31 -12.77
N LEU A 80 -5.20 -13.57 -12.40
CA LEU A 80 -5.47 -13.19 -11.01
C LEU A 80 -5.87 -14.41 -10.17
N ILE A 81 -6.55 -15.40 -10.76
CA ILE A 81 -6.84 -16.69 -10.13
C ILE A 81 -5.52 -17.42 -9.82
N GLU A 82 -4.60 -17.54 -10.77
CA GLU A 82 -3.29 -18.16 -10.55
C GLU A 82 -2.44 -17.36 -9.55
N LEU A 83 -2.52 -16.03 -9.60
CA LEU A 83 -1.86 -15.17 -8.64
C LEU A 83 -2.36 -15.41 -7.21
N SER A 84 -3.66 -15.67 -7.03
CA SER A 84 -4.22 -15.98 -5.71
C SER A 84 -3.66 -17.29 -5.14
N LYS A 85 -3.45 -18.31 -5.98
CA LYS A 85 -2.79 -19.58 -5.61
C LYS A 85 -1.33 -19.36 -5.24
N TYR A 86 -0.61 -18.57 -6.04
CA TYR A 86 0.76 -18.18 -5.72
C TYR A 86 0.84 -17.45 -4.38
N MET A 87 -0.03 -16.46 -4.15
CA MET A 87 -0.04 -15.66 -2.92
C MET A 87 -0.35 -16.51 -1.68
N ARG A 88 -1.36 -17.40 -1.75
CA ARG A 88 -1.72 -18.31 -0.65
C ARG A 88 -0.50 -19.03 -0.12
N LYS A 89 0.30 -19.60 -1.04
CA LYS A 89 1.51 -20.34 -0.71
C LYS A 89 2.63 -19.41 -0.28
N ARG A 90 3.01 -18.44 -1.13
CA ARG A 90 4.20 -17.59 -0.95
C ARG A 90 4.13 -16.69 0.28
N TYR A 91 2.94 -16.24 0.66
CA TYR A 91 2.73 -15.29 1.76
C TYR A 91 1.88 -15.86 2.90
N VAL A 92 1.62 -17.17 2.89
CA VAL A 92 0.92 -17.91 3.94
C VAL A 92 -0.37 -17.19 4.36
N CYS A 93 -1.21 -16.88 3.37
CA CYS A 93 -2.52 -16.26 3.55
C CYS A 93 -3.61 -17.15 2.96
N THR A 94 -4.88 -16.86 3.23
CA THR A 94 -6.00 -17.57 2.58
C THR A 94 -6.21 -17.08 1.15
N TYR A 95 -6.90 -17.89 0.33
CA TYR A 95 -7.34 -17.50 -1.01
C TYR A 95 -8.20 -16.23 -0.97
N ASP A 96 -9.16 -16.15 -0.05
CA ASP A 96 -9.99 -14.95 0.16
C ASP A 96 -9.14 -13.71 0.46
N MET A 97 -8.16 -13.81 1.36
CA MET A 97 -7.28 -12.68 1.67
C MET A 97 -6.46 -12.24 0.45
N ALA A 98 -6.02 -13.19 -0.40
CA ALA A 98 -5.33 -12.87 -1.64
C ALA A 98 -6.25 -12.19 -2.66
N ILE A 99 -7.44 -12.76 -2.91
CA ILE A 99 -8.44 -12.24 -3.85
C ILE A 99 -8.91 -10.84 -3.45
N ARG A 100 -9.11 -10.58 -2.16
CA ARG A 100 -9.46 -9.24 -1.66
C ARG A 100 -8.42 -8.18 -1.92
N CYS A 101 -7.15 -8.55 -2.14
CA CYS A 101 -6.13 -7.58 -2.55
C CYS A 101 -6.35 -7.11 -4.00
N MET A 102 -7.05 -7.91 -4.81
CA MET A 102 -7.27 -7.70 -6.25
C MET A 102 -8.58 -6.98 -6.55
N LEU A 103 -9.49 -6.97 -5.58
CA LEU A 103 -10.82 -6.38 -5.74
C LEU A 103 -10.94 -5.07 -4.96
N PRO A 104 -11.61 -4.03 -5.52
CA PRO A 104 -11.94 -2.84 -4.77
C PRO A 104 -12.87 -3.17 -3.59
N THR A 105 -12.68 -2.48 -2.47
CA THR A 105 -13.47 -2.67 -1.25
C THR A 105 -14.99 -2.45 -1.44
N GLY A 106 -15.38 -1.74 -2.51
CA GLY A 106 -16.78 -1.48 -2.86
C GLY A 106 -17.53 -2.68 -3.46
N LEU A 107 -16.83 -3.70 -3.98
CA LEU A 107 -17.48 -4.87 -4.59
C LEU A 107 -18.16 -5.80 -3.58
N GLY A 108 -17.81 -5.73 -2.29
CA GLY A 108 -18.34 -6.68 -1.31
C GLY A 108 -19.86 -6.65 -1.18
N LEU A 109 -20.45 -7.79 -0.80
CA LEU A 109 -21.89 -7.88 -0.56
C LEU A 109 -22.26 -7.55 0.91
N LEU A 110 -23.43 -6.94 1.09
CA LEU A 110 -24.16 -6.87 2.34
C LEU A 110 -25.21 -7.98 2.34
N PHE A 111 -25.05 -8.91 3.26
CA PHE A 111 -26.05 -9.94 3.53
C PHE A 111 -26.97 -9.40 4.61
N ARG A 112 -28.21 -9.07 4.24
CA ARG A 112 -29.26 -8.73 5.20
C ARG A 112 -30.17 -9.93 5.35
N GLU A 113 -30.42 -10.36 6.56
CA GLU A 113 -31.39 -11.43 6.82
C GLU A 113 -32.63 -10.81 7.45
N ASP A 114 -33.77 -11.00 6.81
CA ASP A 114 -35.06 -10.59 7.34
C ASP A 114 -35.76 -11.82 7.93
N VAL A 115 -36.24 -11.69 9.15
CA VAL A 115 -37.12 -12.67 9.80
C VAL A 115 -38.54 -12.30 9.43
N ILE A 116 -39.27 -13.27 8.87
CA ILE A 116 -40.67 -13.14 8.46
C ILE A 116 -41.50 -14.06 9.33
N LEU A 117 -42.50 -13.50 10.01
CA LEU A 117 -43.48 -14.26 10.77
C LEU A 117 -44.42 -14.98 9.79
N MET A 118 -44.60 -16.29 9.95
CA MET A 118 -45.49 -17.09 9.10
C MET A 118 -46.85 -17.31 9.76
N SER A 119 -46.87 -18.09 10.85
CA SER A 119 -48.07 -18.31 11.66
C SER A 119 -47.64 -18.81 13.05
N ALA A 120 -48.15 -18.20 14.11
CA ALA A 120 -47.89 -18.60 15.48
C ALA A 120 -49.04 -19.42 16.11
N ASP A 121 -50.08 -19.74 15.33
CA ASP A 121 -51.28 -20.40 15.85
C ASP A 121 -51.00 -21.86 16.23
N ARG A 122 -51.31 -22.20 17.50
CA ARG A 122 -51.25 -23.56 18.08
C ARG A 122 -49.85 -24.15 18.29
N VAL A 123 -48.85 -23.31 18.57
CA VAL A 123 -47.50 -23.75 18.93
C VAL A 123 -47.18 -23.36 20.38
N ASP A 124 -46.66 -24.30 21.16
CA ASP A 124 -46.21 -24.01 22.54
C ASP A 124 -44.87 -23.27 22.48
N LEU A 125 -44.87 -22.03 22.95
CA LEU A 125 -43.79 -21.07 22.79
C LEU A 125 -43.27 -20.66 24.17
N ASP A 126 -41.96 -20.71 24.36
CA ASP A 126 -41.34 -20.23 25.58
C ASP A 126 -41.37 -18.68 25.67
N ARG A 127 -41.00 -18.15 26.83
CA ARG A 127 -41.05 -16.71 27.10
C ARG A 127 -40.17 -15.89 26.15
N ASP A 128 -39.05 -16.45 25.69
CA ASP A 128 -38.09 -15.80 24.80
C ASP A 128 -38.57 -15.83 23.35
N GLU A 129 -39.18 -16.94 22.93
CA GLU A 129 -39.86 -17.12 21.65
C GLU A 129 -41.05 -16.18 21.49
N GLN A 130 -41.87 -16.01 22.54
CA GLN A 130 -43.01 -15.08 22.56
C GLN A 130 -42.58 -13.62 22.44
N GLU A 131 -41.47 -13.23 23.07
CA GLU A 131 -40.92 -11.88 22.96
C GLU A 131 -40.50 -11.55 21.52
N ILE A 132 -39.81 -12.48 20.84
CA ILE A 132 -39.42 -12.31 19.44
C ILE A 132 -40.65 -12.20 18.52
N ILE A 133 -41.68 -13.02 18.75
CA ILE A 133 -42.92 -12.97 17.95
C ILE A 133 -43.65 -11.65 18.19
N LYS A 134 -43.68 -11.14 19.42
CA LYS A 134 -44.27 -9.82 19.71
C LYS A 134 -43.55 -8.71 18.95
N VAL A 135 -42.23 -8.67 18.99
CA VAL A 135 -41.42 -7.68 18.25
C VAL A 135 -41.64 -7.80 16.73
N LEU A 136 -41.78 -9.02 16.20
CA LEU A 136 -42.10 -9.24 14.79
C LEU A 136 -43.50 -8.72 14.42
N SER A 137 -44.51 -9.01 15.23
CA SER A 137 -45.88 -8.52 15.03
C SER A 137 -45.97 -6.99 15.08
N ASP A 138 -45.23 -6.35 16.01
CA ASP A 138 -45.15 -4.89 16.12
C ASP A 138 -44.47 -4.23 14.90
N ASN A 139 -43.73 -5.00 14.09
CA ASN A 139 -43.03 -4.56 12.87
C ASN A 139 -43.66 -5.16 11.60
N ASN A 140 -44.99 -5.27 11.54
CA ASN A 140 -45.74 -5.80 10.39
C ASN A 140 -45.31 -7.21 9.95
N GLY A 141 -44.86 -8.04 10.88
CA GLY A 141 -44.44 -9.42 10.64
C GLY A 141 -43.09 -9.56 9.93
N LYS A 142 -42.32 -8.49 9.75
CA LYS A 142 -41.01 -8.53 9.08
C LYS A 142 -40.00 -7.56 9.68
N ILE A 143 -38.85 -8.07 10.12
CA ILE A 143 -37.74 -7.23 10.62
C ILE A 143 -36.39 -7.85 10.27
N SER A 144 -35.34 -7.03 10.18
CA SER A 144 -33.98 -7.57 10.00
C SER A 144 -33.46 -8.20 11.29
N VAL A 145 -32.62 -9.24 11.17
CA VAL A 145 -32.00 -9.93 12.32
C VAL A 145 -31.14 -8.96 13.15
N GLU A 146 -30.49 -7.99 12.51
CA GLU A 146 -29.67 -6.99 13.20
C GLU A 146 -30.53 -6.06 14.06
N ASP A 147 -31.60 -5.52 13.48
CA ASP A 147 -32.55 -4.66 14.20
C ASP A 147 -33.25 -5.44 15.32
N LEU A 148 -33.63 -6.70 15.08
CA LEU A 148 -34.20 -7.60 16.10
C LEU A 148 -33.22 -7.85 17.25
N THR A 149 -31.94 -8.07 16.96
CA THR A 149 -30.90 -8.28 17.98
C THR A 149 -30.71 -7.02 18.84
N GLN A 150 -30.83 -5.83 18.24
CA GLN A 150 -30.75 -4.56 18.97
C GLN A 150 -31.97 -4.32 19.85
N ILE A 151 -33.18 -4.56 19.35
CA ILE A 151 -34.43 -4.36 20.10
C ILE A 151 -34.52 -5.32 21.29
N VAL A 152 -34.20 -6.61 21.08
CA VAL A 152 -34.23 -7.63 22.13
C VAL A 152 -32.96 -7.57 23.00
N ASN A 153 -31.95 -6.79 22.59
CA ASN A 153 -30.69 -6.56 23.29
C ASN A 153 -29.93 -7.85 23.71
N ARG A 154 -30.04 -8.92 22.91
CA ARG A 154 -29.35 -10.21 23.13
C ARG A 154 -29.20 -10.99 21.82
N PRO A 155 -28.29 -11.98 21.76
CA PRO A 155 -28.14 -12.83 20.57
C PRO A 155 -29.39 -13.68 20.31
N VAL A 156 -30.16 -13.36 19.27
CA VAL A 156 -31.45 -14.04 18.97
C VAL A 156 -31.32 -15.31 18.12
N ARG A 157 -30.12 -15.64 17.61
CA ARG A 157 -29.94 -16.66 16.58
C ARG A 157 -30.37 -18.08 16.99
N LYS A 158 -30.13 -18.44 18.25
CA LYS A 158 -30.50 -19.77 18.78
C LYS A 158 -32.02 -19.93 18.82
N ILE A 159 -32.71 -18.89 19.29
CA ILE A 159 -34.17 -18.85 19.41
C ILE A 159 -34.82 -18.84 18.02
N LEU A 160 -34.26 -18.07 17.07
CA LEU A 160 -34.71 -18.09 15.68
C LEU A 160 -34.62 -19.49 15.05
N ASN A 161 -33.56 -20.27 15.33
CA ASN A 161 -33.45 -21.64 14.83
C ASN A 161 -34.55 -22.55 15.41
N GLN A 162 -34.89 -22.40 16.69
CA GLN A 162 -35.99 -23.16 17.32
C GLN A 162 -37.34 -22.78 16.73
N LEU A 163 -37.59 -21.48 16.50
CA LEU A 163 -38.80 -20.99 15.84
C LEU A 163 -38.91 -21.44 14.37
N ILE A 164 -37.79 -21.61 13.67
CA ILE A 164 -37.75 -22.19 12.32
C ILE A 164 -38.10 -23.68 12.36
N GLU A 165 -37.55 -24.45 13.32
CA GLU A 165 -37.91 -25.87 13.50
C GLU A 165 -39.40 -26.05 13.80
N LYS A 166 -39.99 -25.09 14.53
CA LYS A 166 -41.43 -25.03 14.81
C LYS A 166 -42.28 -24.44 13.66
N ASN A 167 -41.68 -24.09 12.51
CA ASN A 167 -42.33 -23.45 11.36
C ASN A 167 -43.05 -22.11 11.65
N VAL A 168 -42.69 -21.41 12.72
CA VAL A 168 -43.34 -20.15 13.14
C VAL A 168 -42.76 -18.95 12.40
N VAL A 169 -41.46 -18.98 12.11
CA VAL A 169 -40.74 -17.91 11.40
C VAL A 169 -39.94 -18.48 10.25
N ARG A 170 -39.76 -17.68 9.21
CA ARG A 170 -38.87 -17.97 8.08
C ARG A 170 -37.84 -16.86 7.93
N ILE A 171 -36.58 -17.22 7.77
CA ILE A 171 -35.54 -16.25 7.44
C ILE A 171 -35.41 -16.15 5.91
N LYS A 172 -35.53 -14.93 5.39
CA LYS A 172 -35.26 -14.60 4.00
C LYS A 172 -33.98 -13.78 3.93
N SER A 173 -32.96 -14.31 3.27
CA SER A 173 -31.70 -13.60 3.04
C SER A 173 -31.83 -12.71 1.80
N HIS A 174 -31.45 -11.45 1.94
CA HIS A 174 -31.33 -10.46 0.89
C HIS A 174 -29.85 -10.11 0.71
N VAL A 175 -29.47 -9.85 -0.55
CA VAL A 175 -28.09 -9.58 -0.94
C VAL A 175 -28.06 -8.27 -1.69
N GLN A 176 -27.23 -7.33 -1.25
CA GLN A 176 -27.04 -6.03 -1.89
C GLN A 176 -25.55 -5.71 -2.02
N MET A 177 -25.13 -4.99 -3.06
CA MET A 177 -23.74 -4.53 -3.20
C MET A 177 -23.42 -3.36 -2.26
N LYS A 178 -22.19 -3.32 -1.72
CA LYS A 178 -21.70 -2.26 -0.82
C LYS A 178 -21.46 -0.92 -1.49
N ALA A 179 -21.05 -0.91 -2.75
CA ALA A 179 -20.90 0.30 -3.55
C ALA A 179 -21.76 0.19 -4.81
N ARG A 180 -22.41 1.30 -5.15
CA ARG A 180 -23.06 1.51 -6.45
C ARG A 180 -22.26 2.54 -7.23
N ALA A 181 -22.32 2.47 -8.56
CA ALA A 181 -21.90 3.58 -9.41
C ALA A 181 -22.57 4.88 -8.90
N LYS A 182 -21.86 6.01 -8.94
CA LYS A 182 -22.52 7.29 -8.67
C LYS A 182 -23.52 7.46 -9.79
N THR A 183 -24.78 7.63 -9.46
CA THR A 183 -25.75 8.07 -10.45
C THR A 183 -26.01 9.55 -10.26
N GLU A 184 -26.16 10.24 -11.37
CA GLU A 184 -26.70 11.57 -11.43
C GLU A 184 -28.00 11.53 -12.20
N LYS A 185 -28.95 12.36 -11.78
CA LYS A 185 -30.24 12.42 -12.43
C LYS A 185 -30.08 13.22 -13.71
N ASN A 186 -30.24 12.58 -14.86
CA ASN A 186 -30.19 13.23 -16.16
C ASN A 186 -31.60 13.43 -16.72
N ALA A 187 -31.74 14.48 -17.52
CA ALA A 187 -32.89 14.70 -18.38
C ALA A 187 -32.53 14.29 -19.82
N CYS A 188 -33.47 13.65 -20.51
CA CYS A 188 -33.42 13.40 -21.95
C CYS A 188 -34.77 13.73 -22.60
N PRO A 189 -34.83 13.94 -23.93
CA PRO A 189 -36.08 14.07 -24.65
C PRO A 189 -36.95 12.82 -24.46
N ALA A 190 -38.22 13.04 -24.12
CA ALA A 190 -39.24 11.98 -24.10
C ALA A 190 -40.22 12.09 -25.29
N MET A 191 -40.00 13.08 -26.14
CA MET A 191 -40.79 13.44 -27.31
C MET A 191 -39.84 13.66 -28.49
N ASP A 192 -40.30 13.31 -29.69
CA ASP A 192 -39.54 13.51 -30.92
C ASP A 192 -39.36 15.01 -31.23
N GLU A 193 -38.26 15.37 -31.90
CA GLU A 193 -37.93 16.75 -32.23
C GLU A 193 -38.99 17.39 -33.14
N GLU A 194 -39.47 16.67 -34.16
CA GLU A 194 -40.49 17.18 -35.09
C GLU A 194 -41.82 17.44 -34.36
N GLU A 195 -42.22 16.51 -33.49
CA GLU A 195 -43.46 16.60 -32.70
C GLU A 195 -43.41 17.76 -31.70
N PHE A 196 -42.25 18.02 -31.09
CA PHE A 196 -42.10 19.14 -30.15
C PHE A 196 -42.15 20.49 -30.85
N TRP A 197 -41.52 20.64 -32.02
CA TRP A 197 -41.55 21.90 -32.79
C TRP A 197 -42.94 22.20 -33.36
N GLU A 198 -43.70 21.20 -33.79
CA GLU A 198 -45.11 21.39 -34.17
C GLU A 198 -45.95 21.98 -33.02
N LEU A 199 -45.68 21.58 -31.78
CA LEU A 199 -46.36 22.14 -30.60
C LEU A 199 -45.95 23.60 -30.31
N VAL A 200 -44.73 23.99 -30.67
CA VAL A 200 -44.26 25.38 -30.59
C VAL A 200 -44.93 26.22 -31.67
N GLU A 201 -44.95 25.75 -32.92
CA GLU A 201 -45.58 26.43 -34.07
C GLU A 201 -47.10 26.60 -33.88
N ASN A 202 -47.76 25.57 -33.37
CA ASN A 202 -49.20 25.60 -33.06
C ASN A 202 -49.54 26.36 -31.76
N ASN A 203 -48.61 27.12 -31.18
CA ASN A 203 -48.80 27.95 -29.98
C ASN A 203 -49.16 27.17 -28.69
N ASN A 204 -48.95 25.85 -28.66
CA ASN A 204 -49.21 25.00 -27.49
C ASN A 204 -48.06 25.05 -26.47
N VAL A 205 -46.84 25.38 -26.90
CA VAL A 205 -45.68 25.62 -26.03
C VAL A 205 -45.18 27.05 -26.20
N LYS A 206 -45.55 27.93 -25.25
CA LYS A 206 -45.13 29.36 -25.25
C LYS A 206 -43.99 29.67 -24.28
N ASN A 207 -43.56 28.68 -23.48
CA ASN A 207 -42.55 28.90 -22.45
C ASN A 207 -41.15 28.79 -23.06
N LEU A 208 -40.45 29.93 -23.17
CA LEU A 208 -39.10 30.02 -23.74
C LEU A 208 -38.07 29.11 -23.04
N ASN A 209 -38.25 28.84 -21.73
CA ASN A 209 -37.37 27.90 -21.03
C ASN A 209 -37.61 26.45 -21.49
N TYR A 210 -38.83 26.08 -21.88
CA TYR A 210 -39.09 24.72 -22.38
C TYR A 210 -38.41 24.51 -23.73
N ILE A 211 -38.48 25.51 -24.60
CA ILE A 211 -37.85 25.50 -25.92
C ILE A 211 -36.33 25.37 -25.78
N ARG A 212 -35.70 26.23 -24.99
CA ARG A 212 -34.25 26.19 -24.74
C ARG A 212 -33.75 24.88 -24.12
N ILE A 213 -34.53 24.32 -23.17
CA ILE A 213 -34.16 23.03 -22.56
C ILE A 213 -34.24 21.91 -23.60
N MET A 214 -35.27 21.90 -24.45
CA MET A 214 -35.40 20.88 -25.50
C MET A 214 -34.33 21.02 -26.59
N GLU A 215 -33.97 22.25 -27.01
CA GLU A 215 -32.85 22.49 -27.95
C GLU A 215 -31.55 21.86 -27.43
N ILE A 216 -31.19 22.15 -26.18
CA ILE A 216 -30.00 21.56 -25.52
C ILE A 216 -30.10 20.03 -25.48
N LEU A 217 -31.29 19.49 -25.19
CA LEU A 217 -31.49 18.06 -25.07
C LEU A 217 -31.48 17.32 -26.41
N TYR A 218 -31.90 17.94 -27.51
CA TYR A 218 -31.79 17.36 -28.85
C TYR A 218 -30.36 17.40 -29.38
N GLU A 219 -29.58 18.43 -29.03
CA GLU A 219 -28.18 18.56 -29.43
C GLU A 219 -27.26 17.61 -28.64
N GLU A 220 -27.40 17.56 -27.31
CA GLU A 220 -26.54 16.75 -26.42
C GLU A 220 -27.11 15.35 -26.11
N GLY A 221 -28.36 15.09 -26.50
CA GLY A 221 -29.12 13.85 -26.23
C GLY A 221 -29.57 13.70 -24.77
N SER A 222 -28.69 13.99 -23.81
CA SER A 222 -29.02 13.98 -22.37
C SER A 222 -28.06 14.86 -21.58
N ILE A 223 -28.55 15.49 -20.51
CA ILE A 223 -27.74 16.37 -19.67
C ILE A 223 -28.12 16.19 -18.19
N SER A 224 -27.20 16.47 -17.26
CA SER A 224 -27.52 16.38 -15.85
C SER A 224 -28.52 17.46 -15.42
N VAL A 225 -29.41 17.10 -14.49
CA VAL A 225 -30.31 18.08 -13.86
C VAL A 225 -29.52 19.15 -13.10
N ALA A 226 -28.32 18.84 -12.59
CA ALA A 226 -27.46 19.80 -11.94
C ALA A 226 -26.92 20.86 -12.91
N GLU A 227 -26.49 20.46 -14.11
CA GLU A 227 -26.04 21.39 -15.17
C GLU A 227 -27.20 22.25 -15.67
N LEU A 228 -28.39 21.69 -15.90
CA LEU A 228 -29.58 22.49 -16.24
C LEU A 228 -29.92 23.53 -15.16
N ASN A 229 -29.80 23.15 -13.89
CA ASN A 229 -29.98 24.09 -12.77
C ASN A 229 -28.87 25.17 -12.77
N ALA A 230 -27.62 24.81 -13.09
CA ALA A 230 -26.51 25.75 -13.19
C ALA A 230 -26.63 26.73 -14.37
N LEU A 231 -27.24 26.28 -15.48
CA LEU A 231 -27.64 27.11 -16.63
C LEU A 231 -28.86 28.01 -16.33
N GLY A 232 -29.41 27.94 -15.12
CA GLY A 232 -30.50 28.81 -14.64
C GLY A 232 -31.91 28.22 -14.76
N PHE A 233 -32.06 26.97 -15.18
CA PHE A 233 -33.37 26.32 -15.29
C PHE A 233 -33.80 25.72 -13.95
N SER A 234 -34.93 26.18 -13.39
CA SER A 234 -35.38 25.70 -12.07
C SER A 234 -35.84 24.22 -12.07
N GLN A 235 -35.66 23.54 -10.94
CA GLN A 235 -36.16 22.18 -10.73
C GLN A 235 -37.68 22.04 -10.98
N ASN A 236 -38.46 23.10 -10.68
CA ASN A 236 -39.90 23.12 -10.93
C ASN A 236 -40.22 23.15 -12.43
N THR A 237 -39.43 23.87 -13.24
CA THR A 237 -39.53 23.88 -14.70
C THR A 237 -39.36 22.46 -15.23
N LEU A 238 -38.29 21.76 -14.82
CA LEU A 238 -37.97 20.41 -15.25
C LEU A 238 -39.05 19.39 -14.83
N ASN A 239 -39.55 19.47 -13.60
CA ASN A 239 -40.63 18.60 -13.13
C ASN A 239 -41.94 18.82 -13.91
N ASN A 240 -42.24 20.06 -14.29
CA ASN A 240 -43.42 20.37 -15.10
C ASN A 240 -43.27 19.87 -16.55
N MET A 241 -42.09 19.98 -17.15
CA MET A 241 -41.80 19.41 -18.47
C MET A 241 -41.94 17.88 -18.45
N LYS A 242 -41.48 17.21 -17.39
CA LYS A 242 -41.69 15.76 -17.22
C LYS A 242 -43.18 15.39 -17.14
N LYS A 243 -43.96 16.14 -16.36
CA LYS A 243 -45.42 15.90 -16.25
C LYS A 243 -46.14 16.07 -17.60
N LYS A 244 -45.65 16.97 -18.44
CA LYS A 244 -46.16 17.21 -19.80
C LYS A 244 -45.65 16.21 -20.84
N GLY A 245 -44.76 15.30 -20.46
CA GLY A 245 -44.20 14.28 -21.36
C GLY A 245 -43.08 14.78 -22.28
N TYR A 246 -42.57 16.01 -22.11
CA TYR A 246 -41.51 16.55 -22.97
C TYR A 246 -40.13 15.95 -22.65
N ILE A 247 -39.87 15.69 -21.36
CA ILE A 247 -38.60 15.11 -20.91
C ILE A 247 -38.82 13.90 -20.01
N ALA A 248 -37.88 12.96 -20.01
CA ALA A 248 -37.80 11.88 -19.04
C ALA A 248 -36.61 12.11 -18.10
N PHE A 249 -36.73 11.61 -16.86
CA PHE A 249 -35.59 11.51 -15.96
C PHE A 249 -35.17 10.08 -15.86
N TYR A 250 -33.87 9.85 -15.96
CA TYR A 250 -33.23 8.59 -15.62
C TYR A 250 -31.97 8.86 -14.81
N ASP A 251 -31.54 7.84 -14.08
CA ASP A 251 -30.30 7.88 -13.32
C ASP A 251 -29.17 7.47 -14.27
N ALA A 252 -28.37 8.44 -14.74
CA ALA A 252 -27.18 8.20 -15.55
C ALA A 252 -26.00 7.91 -14.62
N GLU A 253 -25.16 6.92 -14.95
CA GLU A 253 -23.93 6.70 -14.19
C GLU A 253 -22.92 7.81 -14.51
N VAL A 254 -22.39 8.46 -13.47
CA VAL A 254 -21.35 9.48 -13.58
C VAL A 254 -20.04 8.93 -13.02
N GLU A 255 -19.03 8.89 -13.87
CA GLU A 255 -17.68 8.51 -13.46
C GLU A 255 -17.09 9.58 -12.54
N ARG A 256 -16.62 9.20 -11.35
CA ARG A 256 -15.85 10.12 -10.51
C ARG A 256 -14.43 10.19 -11.06
N ASN A 257 -14.15 11.24 -11.84
CA ASN A 257 -12.85 11.41 -12.44
C ASN A 257 -11.85 12.05 -11.45
N PRO A 258 -10.82 11.33 -10.98
CA PRO A 258 -9.84 11.88 -10.05
C PRO A 258 -8.97 13.00 -10.67
N PHE A 259 -9.09 13.23 -11.98
CA PHE A 259 -8.34 14.22 -12.74
C PHE A 259 -9.11 15.51 -13.07
N GLU A 260 -10.30 15.74 -12.48
CA GLU A 260 -11.22 16.86 -12.79
C GLU A 260 -10.60 18.27 -12.74
N TYR A 261 -9.48 18.45 -12.04
CA TYR A 261 -8.85 19.76 -11.83
C TYR A 261 -7.46 19.91 -12.47
N ASP A 262 -7.02 18.92 -13.26
CA ASP A 262 -5.68 18.91 -13.86
C ASP A 262 -5.75 19.03 -15.39
N ASP A 263 -5.82 20.26 -15.91
CA ASP A 263 -5.49 20.52 -17.32
C ASP A 263 -3.98 20.31 -17.52
N ALA A 264 -3.62 19.12 -18.00
CA ALA A 264 -2.26 18.79 -18.37
C ALA A 264 -2.11 19.02 -19.87
N PRO A 265 -1.28 20.00 -20.32
CA PRO A 265 -1.01 20.14 -21.74
C PRO A 265 -0.36 18.86 -22.27
N GLU A 266 -0.70 18.50 -23.51
CA GLU A 266 -0.10 17.35 -24.17
C GLU A 266 1.42 17.57 -24.35
N THR A 267 2.20 16.50 -24.20
CA THR A 267 3.66 16.54 -24.21
C THR A 267 4.22 15.55 -25.22
N LEU A 268 5.36 15.88 -25.83
CA LEU A 268 6.12 15.01 -26.75
C LEU A 268 7.37 14.38 -26.10
N PRO A 269 7.81 13.19 -26.54
CA PRO A 269 9.01 12.54 -26.01
C PRO A 269 10.21 13.48 -26.06
N LEU A 270 10.97 13.55 -24.96
CA LEU A 270 12.17 14.38 -24.94
C LEU A 270 13.32 13.65 -25.67
N PRO A 271 14.20 14.36 -26.38
CA PRO A 271 15.41 13.78 -26.93
C PRO A 271 16.26 13.13 -25.81
N PRO A 272 16.56 11.82 -25.89
CA PRO A 272 17.28 11.16 -24.83
C PRO A 272 18.76 11.57 -24.80
N THR A 273 19.34 11.70 -23.61
CA THR A 273 20.80 11.79 -23.44
C THR A 273 21.49 10.50 -23.92
N PRO A 274 22.81 10.48 -24.19
CA PRO A 274 23.51 9.26 -24.60
C PRO A 274 23.30 8.08 -23.63
N SER A 275 23.30 8.38 -22.33
CA SER A 275 23.04 7.41 -21.25
C SER A 275 21.60 6.88 -21.29
N GLN A 276 20.61 7.76 -21.50
CA GLN A 276 19.20 7.37 -21.66
C GLN A 276 18.98 6.56 -22.93
N LYS A 277 19.61 6.95 -24.04
CA LYS A 277 19.52 6.24 -25.32
C LYS A 277 20.03 4.81 -25.18
N LYS A 278 21.21 4.63 -24.58
CA LYS A 278 21.75 3.28 -24.29
C LYS A 278 20.79 2.45 -23.43
N ALA A 279 20.16 3.06 -22.43
CA ALA A 279 19.18 2.39 -21.60
C ALA A 279 17.92 1.99 -22.40
N LEU A 280 17.40 2.89 -23.22
CA LEU A 280 16.26 2.65 -24.10
C LEU A 280 16.55 1.56 -25.13
N ASP A 281 17.72 1.59 -25.78
CA ASP A 281 18.12 0.56 -26.75
C ASP A 281 18.11 -0.83 -26.13
N ILE A 282 18.65 -0.98 -24.90
CA ILE A 282 18.62 -2.23 -24.13
C ILE A 282 17.19 -2.65 -23.76
N ILE A 283 16.35 -1.70 -23.37
CA ILE A 283 14.95 -1.96 -23.02
C ILE A 283 14.17 -2.39 -24.25
N TYR A 284 14.36 -1.73 -25.39
CA TYR A 284 13.71 -2.05 -26.65
C TYR A 284 14.17 -3.41 -27.19
N GLU A 285 15.47 -3.71 -27.13
CA GLU A 285 16.00 -5.05 -27.43
C GLU A 285 15.30 -6.14 -26.59
N ALA A 286 15.15 -5.91 -25.28
CA ALA A 286 14.44 -6.83 -24.38
C ALA A 286 12.95 -6.98 -24.77
N MET A 287 12.30 -5.89 -25.16
CA MET A 287 10.92 -5.90 -25.65
C MET A 287 10.74 -6.59 -27.01
N GLU A 288 11.75 -6.57 -27.89
CA GLU A 288 11.73 -7.28 -29.18
C GLU A 288 12.02 -8.78 -29.01
N THR A 289 12.98 -9.12 -28.16
CA THR A 289 13.33 -10.53 -27.87
C THR A 289 12.12 -11.29 -27.34
N GLY A 290 11.25 -10.60 -26.60
CA GLY A 290 10.08 -11.19 -25.96
C GLY A 290 10.44 -12.09 -24.78
N GLY A 291 9.42 -12.73 -24.22
CA GLY A 291 9.56 -13.52 -23.01
C GLY A 291 9.68 -12.67 -21.73
N PHE A 292 9.63 -13.34 -20.58
CA PHE A 292 9.84 -12.70 -19.30
C PHE A 292 11.30 -12.26 -19.12
N GLN A 293 11.51 -10.96 -18.91
CA GLN A 293 12.83 -10.39 -18.63
C GLN A 293 12.79 -9.41 -17.47
N GLU A 294 13.92 -9.24 -16.80
CA GLU A 294 14.08 -8.34 -15.67
C GLU A 294 15.29 -7.43 -15.87
N ILE A 295 15.08 -6.12 -15.68
CA ILE A 295 16.11 -5.08 -15.81
C ILE A 295 16.18 -4.27 -14.50
N LEU A 296 17.38 -4.09 -13.97
CA LEU A 296 17.67 -3.08 -12.95
C LEU A 296 18.22 -1.83 -13.64
N LEU A 297 17.43 -0.76 -13.67
CA LEU A 297 17.85 0.55 -14.13
C LEU A 297 18.45 1.34 -12.95
N HIS A 298 19.77 1.27 -12.83
CA HIS A 298 20.56 1.96 -11.81
C HIS A 298 20.96 3.35 -12.33
N GLY A 299 20.18 4.37 -12.00
CA GLY A 299 20.42 5.73 -12.48
C GLY A 299 20.45 6.77 -11.37
N VAL A 300 21.50 7.59 -11.32
CA VAL A 300 21.69 8.62 -10.29
C VAL A 300 20.51 9.60 -10.22
N THR A 301 20.34 10.30 -9.10
CA THR A 301 19.24 11.26 -8.93
C THR A 301 19.34 12.39 -9.97
N GLY A 302 18.31 12.54 -10.80
CA GLY A 302 18.32 13.51 -11.92
C GLY A 302 18.91 12.99 -13.23
N SER A 303 19.15 11.69 -13.37
CA SER A 303 19.52 11.05 -14.66
C SER A 303 18.35 10.92 -15.65
N GLY A 304 17.12 11.27 -15.23
CA GLY A 304 15.93 11.23 -16.08
C GLY A 304 15.32 9.84 -16.28
N LYS A 305 15.46 8.93 -15.30
CA LYS A 305 14.81 7.60 -15.31
C LYS A 305 13.32 7.65 -15.66
N THR A 306 12.60 8.65 -15.16
CA THR A 306 11.16 8.83 -15.44
C THR A 306 10.88 8.98 -16.93
N GLU A 307 11.72 9.70 -17.69
CA GLU A 307 11.54 9.85 -19.14
C GLU A 307 11.81 8.51 -19.85
N VAL A 308 12.82 7.75 -19.40
CA VAL A 308 13.08 6.39 -19.91
C VAL A 308 11.87 5.48 -19.67
N TYR A 309 11.23 5.55 -18.49
CA TYR A 309 10.00 4.79 -18.23
C TYR A 309 8.86 5.21 -19.15
N MET A 310 8.65 6.52 -19.34
CA MET A 310 7.57 7.03 -20.19
C MET A 310 7.74 6.58 -21.64
N GLN A 311 8.96 6.62 -22.19
CA GLN A 311 9.23 6.15 -23.55
C GLN A 311 9.12 4.62 -23.68
N ALA A 312 9.54 3.87 -22.66
CA ALA A 312 9.35 2.40 -22.63
C ALA A 312 7.85 2.02 -22.56
N ILE A 313 7.07 2.74 -21.76
CA ILE A 313 5.61 2.54 -21.66
C ILE A 313 4.95 2.92 -22.98
N ALA A 314 5.27 4.07 -23.58
CA ALA A 314 4.75 4.46 -24.89
C ALA A 314 5.00 3.39 -25.95
N LYS A 315 6.23 2.86 -26.02
CA LYS A 315 6.57 1.77 -26.95
C LYS A 315 5.76 0.50 -26.70
N THR A 316 5.44 0.21 -25.43
CA THR A 316 4.60 -0.93 -25.06
C THR A 316 3.15 -0.74 -25.53
N ILE A 317 2.62 0.48 -25.39
CA ILE A 317 1.27 0.83 -25.85
C ILE A 317 1.18 0.76 -27.37
N GLU A 318 2.19 1.23 -28.11
CA GLU A 318 2.31 1.11 -29.57
C GLU A 318 2.22 -0.35 -30.03
N LYS A 319 2.80 -1.29 -29.27
CA LYS A 319 2.73 -2.74 -29.55
C LYS A 319 1.38 -3.40 -29.17
N GLY A 320 0.35 -2.62 -28.83
CA GLY A 320 -0.95 -3.15 -28.44
C GLY A 320 -0.99 -3.79 -27.04
N LYS A 321 0.07 -3.61 -26.22
CA LYS A 321 0.15 -4.13 -24.85
C LYS A 321 -0.15 -3.04 -23.83
N ASN A 322 -0.28 -3.42 -22.56
CA ASN A 322 -0.62 -2.51 -21.47
C ASN A 322 0.53 -2.41 -20.44
N ALA A 323 0.49 -1.38 -19.58
CA ALA A 323 1.59 -1.06 -18.67
C ALA A 323 1.14 -0.75 -17.24
N ILE A 324 1.95 -1.16 -16.26
CA ILE A 324 1.79 -0.77 -14.85
C ILE A 324 3.04 -0.03 -14.39
N LEU A 325 2.87 1.16 -13.83
CA LEU A 325 3.91 1.91 -13.12
C LEU A 325 3.59 1.95 -11.63
N LEU A 326 4.42 1.28 -10.85
CA LEU A 326 4.43 1.37 -9.40
C LEU A 326 5.38 2.48 -8.97
N VAL A 327 4.87 3.40 -8.18
CA VAL A 327 5.64 4.44 -7.49
C VAL A 327 5.36 4.32 -5.99
N PRO A 328 6.27 4.78 -5.10
CA PRO A 328 5.96 4.88 -3.68
C PRO A 328 4.72 5.75 -3.47
N GLU A 329 3.96 5.53 -2.39
CA GLU A 329 2.76 6.33 -2.10
C GLU A 329 3.06 7.83 -1.99
N ILE A 330 4.25 8.18 -1.50
CA ILE A 330 4.81 9.54 -1.46
C ILE A 330 5.32 10.05 -2.82
N GLY A 331 5.53 9.18 -3.79
CA GLY A 331 5.94 9.52 -5.16
C GLY A 331 4.78 9.85 -6.11
N LEU A 332 3.54 9.51 -5.73
CA LEU A 332 2.31 9.93 -6.43
C LEU A 332 1.99 11.40 -6.15
N THR A 333 2.91 12.29 -6.52
CA THR A 333 2.67 13.72 -6.43
C THR A 333 1.78 14.16 -7.61
N PRO A 334 0.96 15.21 -7.45
CA PRO A 334 0.20 15.79 -8.57
C PRO A 334 1.09 16.12 -9.78
N GLN A 335 2.35 16.52 -9.54
CA GLN A 335 3.33 16.76 -10.60
C GLN A 335 3.64 15.50 -11.43
N THR A 336 3.88 14.36 -10.76
CA THR A 336 4.09 13.08 -11.45
C THR A 336 2.83 12.71 -12.23
N VAL A 337 1.66 12.80 -11.60
CA VAL A 337 0.38 12.48 -12.23
C VAL A 337 0.14 13.34 -13.47
N ARG A 338 0.34 14.66 -13.38
CA ARG A 338 0.16 15.61 -14.49
C ARG A 338 1.12 15.33 -15.65
N ARG A 339 2.37 14.95 -15.37
CA ARG A 339 3.35 14.56 -16.41
C ARG A 339 2.89 13.32 -17.19
N PHE A 340 2.39 12.31 -16.50
CA PHE A 340 1.85 11.13 -17.17
C PHE A 340 0.53 11.45 -17.89
N LYS A 341 -0.35 12.26 -17.30
CA LYS A 341 -1.58 12.78 -17.95
C LYS A 341 -1.28 13.48 -19.26
N GLY A 342 -0.30 14.38 -19.27
CA GLY A 342 0.15 15.05 -20.50
C GLY A 342 0.79 14.13 -21.54
N ARG A 343 1.23 12.91 -21.19
CA ARG A 343 1.85 11.96 -22.14
C ARG A 343 0.87 10.94 -22.70
N PHE A 344 -0.08 10.48 -21.88
CA PHE A 344 -0.94 9.34 -22.20
C PHE A 344 -2.44 9.70 -22.21
N GLY A 345 -2.80 10.96 -21.90
CA GLY A 345 -4.16 11.48 -21.99
C GLY A 345 -5.15 10.74 -21.09
N ASN A 346 -6.24 10.27 -21.70
CA ASN A 346 -7.31 9.53 -21.00
C ASN A 346 -7.03 8.02 -20.86
N GLN A 347 -5.92 7.51 -21.42
CA GLN A 347 -5.57 6.09 -21.35
C GLN A 347 -5.02 5.65 -19.98
N ILE A 348 -5.08 6.52 -18.97
CA ILE A 348 -4.42 6.34 -17.68
C ILE A 348 -5.45 6.14 -16.58
N ALA A 349 -5.16 5.20 -15.68
CA ALA A 349 -5.90 5.03 -14.45
C ALA A 349 -4.99 5.19 -13.22
N LEU A 350 -5.51 5.83 -12.17
CA LEU A 350 -4.82 6.00 -10.89
C LEU A 350 -5.34 5.03 -9.84
N LEU A 351 -4.43 4.38 -9.13
CA LEU A 351 -4.78 3.49 -8.01
C LEU A 351 -3.92 3.76 -6.77
N HIS A 352 -4.52 4.37 -5.74
CA HIS A 352 -3.89 4.56 -4.44
C HIS A 352 -4.88 4.62 -3.26
N SER A 353 -4.34 4.52 -2.05
CA SER A 353 -5.06 4.51 -0.77
C SER A 353 -5.93 5.76 -0.52
N ARG A 354 -5.49 6.93 -1.01
CA ARG A 354 -6.18 8.21 -0.81
C ARG A 354 -7.44 8.40 -1.67
N LEU A 355 -7.64 7.58 -2.71
CA LEU A 355 -8.91 7.56 -3.46
C LEU A 355 -10.03 7.05 -2.57
N SER A 356 -11.20 7.67 -2.68
CA SER A 356 -12.44 7.19 -2.10
C SER A 356 -12.81 5.81 -2.65
N ILE A 357 -13.69 5.09 -1.94
CA ILE A 357 -14.16 3.77 -2.37
C ILE A 357 -14.80 3.84 -3.76
N GLY A 358 -15.53 4.94 -4.04
CA GLY A 358 -16.17 5.21 -5.31
C GLY A 358 -15.17 5.44 -6.45
N GLU A 359 -14.26 6.42 -6.31
CA GLU A 359 -13.23 6.70 -7.33
C GLU A 359 -12.38 5.46 -7.63
N ARG A 360 -12.03 4.68 -6.60
CA ARG A 360 -11.23 3.46 -6.78
C ARG A 360 -11.99 2.36 -7.51
N PHE A 361 -13.31 2.29 -7.34
CA PHE A 361 -14.18 1.38 -8.08
C PHE A 361 -14.29 1.80 -9.56
N ASP A 362 -14.50 3.10 -9.80
CA ASP A 362 -14.61 3.66 -11.16
C ASP A 362 -13.31 3.44 -11.95
N GLN A 363 -12.14 3.72 -11.35
CA GLN A 363 -10.83 3.45 -11.95
C GLN A 363 -10.59 1.94 -12.18
N TRP A 364 -11.02 1.08 -11.26
CA TRP A 364 -10.91 -0.37 -11.45
C TRP A 364 -11.77 -0.85 -12.63
N ARG A 365 -12.98 -0.30 -12.79
CA ARG A 365 -13.87 -0.63 -13.92
C ARG A 365 -13.25 -0.20 -15.25
N ARG A 366 -12.69 1.00 -15.33
CA ARG A 366 -11.97 1.49 -16.54
C ARG A 366 -10.83 0.59 -16.96
N ILE A 367 -10.05 0.12 -15.99
CA ILE A 367 -8.96 -0.82 -16.27
C ILE A 367 -9.52 -2.14 -16.79
N LYS A 368 -10.53 -2.70 -16.12
CA LYS A 368 -11.17 -3.96 -16.51
C LYS A 368 -11.82 -3.89 -17.90
N ASN A 369 -12.46 -2.77 -18.23
CA ASN A 369 -13.13 -2.55 -19.50
C ASN A 369 -12.15 -2.23 -20.65
N GLY A 370 -10.85 -2.07 -20.37
CA GLY A 370 -9.84 -1.71 -21.37
C GLY A 370 -9.80 -0.22 -21.75
N GLU A 371 -10.57 0.64 -21.06
CA GLU A 371 -10.58 2.09 -21.25
C GLU A 371 -9.27 2.74 -20.78
N ALA A 372 -8.59 2.13 -19.81
CA ALA A 372 -7.26 2.53 -19.35
C ALA A 372 -6.21 1.46 -19.70
N ARG A 373 -5.14 1.87 -20.38
CA ARG A 373 -4.03 1.02 -20.83
C ARG A 373 -2.76 1.19 -20.00
N VAL A 374 -2.65 2.29 -19.27
CA VAL A 374 -1.54 2.60 -18.35
C VAL A 374 -2.08 2.77 -16.95
N VAL A 375 -1.65 1.93 -16.01
CA VAL A 375 -2.01 2.05 -14.60
C VAL A 375 -0.86 2.65 -13.82
N ILE A 376 -1.12 3.73 -13.08
CA ILE A 376 -0.14 4.36 -12.20
C ILE A 376 -0.65 4.27 -10.78
N GLY A 377 0.20 3.82 -9.86
CA GLY A 377 -0.24 3.78 -8.48
C GLY A 377 0.79 3.33 -7.48
N ALA A 378 0.32 3.23 -6.24
CA ALA A 378 1.12 2.79 -5.11
C ALA A 378 1.23 1.25 -5.11
N ARG A 379 1.68 0.68 -3.98
CA ARG A 379 1.82 -0.78 -3.78
C ARG A 379 0.62 -1.60 -4.29
N SER A 380 -0.61 -1.18 -4.04
CA SER A 380 -1.83 -1.93 -4.40
C SER A 380 -2.12 -1.97 -5.90
N ALA A 381 -1.59 -1.03 -6.69
CA ALA A 381 -1.82 -0.97 -8.13
C ALA A 381 -1.25 -2.19 -8.88
N VAL A 382 -0.34 -2.95 -8.25
CA VAL A 382 0.17 -4.20 -8.80
C VAL A 382 -0.92 -5.24 -9.06
N PHE A 383 -2.08 -5.13 -8.40
CA PHE A 383 -3.24 -6.01 -8.60
C PHE A 383 -4.28 -5.46 -9.57
N ALA A 384 -4.00 -4.37 -10.28
CA ALA A 384 -4.92 -3.83 -11.28
C ALA A 384 -5.33 -4.93 -12.28
N PRO A 385 -6.62 -5.06 -12.64
CA PRO A 385 -7.14 -6.10 -13.54
C PRO A 385 -6.82 -5.75 -15.01
N LEU A 386 -5.56 -5.45 -15.28
CA LEU A 386 -5.04 -5.08 -16.57
C LEU A 386 -4.60 -6.34 -17.31
N ASP A 387 -5.18 -6.60 -18.47
CA ASP A 387 -4.83 -7.73 -19.34
C ASP A 387 -3.68 -7.37 -20.29
N ASN A 388 -3.09 -8.37 -20.95
CA ASN A 388 -2.03 -8.22 -21.96
C ASN A 388 -0.89 -7.27 -21.52
N ILE A 389 -0.36 -7.51 -20.31
CA ILE A 389 0.70 -6.66 -19.74
C ILE A 389 2.00 -6.86 -20.53
N GLY A 390 2.54 -5.78 -21.10
CA GLY A 390 3.83 -5.78 -21.78
C GLY A 390 4.98 -5.29 -20.90
N ILE A 391 4.70 -4.42 -19.93
CA ILE A 391 5.70 -3.89 -19.01
C ILE A 391 5.13 -3.60 -17.62
N ILE A 392 5.91 -3.92 -16.59
CA ILE A 392 5.71 -3.36 -15.24
C ILE A 392 6.99 -2.61 -14.85
N VAL A 393 6.85 -1.37 -14.40
CA VAL A 393 7.95 -0.54 -13.89
C VAL A 393 7.74 -0.31 -12.41
N ILE A 394 8.78 -0.49 -11.61
CA ILE A 394 8.79 -0.20 -10.17
C ILE A 394 9.82 0.89 -9.92
N ASP A 395 9.38 2.12 -9.74
CA ASP A 395 10.26 3.23 -9.38
C ASP A 395 10.59 3.22 -7.90
N GLU A 396 11.78 3.72 -7.56
CA GLU A 396 12.36 3.65 -6.22
C GLU A 396 12.22 2.26 -5.59
N GLU A 397 12.62 1.21 -6.31
CA GLU A 397 12.38 -0.20 -5.97
C GLU A 397 12.83 -0.60 -4.56
N HIS A 398 13.83 0.09 -4.00
CA HIS A 398 14.35 -0.14 -2.65
C HIS A 398 13.34 0.26 -1.55
N GLU A 399 12.23 0.92 -1.87
CA GLU A 399 11.22 1.28 -0.87
C GLU A 399 10.65 0.04 -0.16
N THR A 400 10.61 0.18 1.16
CA THR A 400 9.92 -0.65 2.13
C THR A 400 8.40 -0.64 1.97
N SER A 401 7.80 0.46 1.51
CA SER A 401 6.35 0.64 1.33
C SER A 401 5.76 -0.34 0.33
N TYR A 402 6.59 -0.95 -0.52
CA TYR A 402 6.18 -2.03 -1.43
C TYR A 402 5.89 -3.36 -0.74
N LYS A 403 6.29 -3.55 0.52
CA LYS A 403 5.84 -4.66 1.36
C LYS A 403 4.65 -4.24 2.22
N SER A 404 3.64 -5.09 2.29
CA SER A 404 2.50 -4.95 3.22
C SER A 404 2.84 -5.43 4.63
N ASP A 405 2.57 -4.59 5.62
CA ASP A 405 2.63 -4.97 7.05
C ASP A 405 1.36 -5.68 7.54
N ARG A 406 0.27 -5.62 6.76
CA ARG A 406 -1.00 -6.31 7.05
C ARG A 406 -1.08 -7.61 6.26
N THR A 407 -1.71 -8.64 6.83
CA THR A 407 -1.97 -9.90 6.12
C THR A 407 -2.96 -9.68 4.95
N PRO A 408 -2.67 -10.17 3.72
CA PRO A 408 -1.42 -10.84 3.30
C PRO A 408 -0.22 -9.90 3.32
N LYS A 409 0.87 -10.33 3.97
CA LYS A 409 2.12 -9.57 4.04
C LYS A 409 2.91 -9.72 2.73
N TYR A 410 2.29 -9.35 1.62
CA TYR A 410 2.87 -9.50 0.28
C TYR A 410 3.93 -8.44 0.00
N ASP A 411 4.82 -8.74 -0.94
CA ASP A 411 5.76 -7.78 -1.50
C ASP A 411 5.38 -7.51 -2.95
N ALA A 412 5.01 -6.27 -3.29
CA ALA A 412 4.58 -5.89 -4.64
C ALA A 412 5.64 -6.19 -5.70
N ARG A 413 6.94 -6.18 -5.36
CA ARG A 413 8.01 -6.59 -6.28
C ARG A 413 7.86 -8.06 -6.67
N GLY A 414 7.55 -8.92 -5.70
CA GLY A 414 7.32 -10.35 -5.92
C GLY A 414 6.02 -10.64 -6.69
N ILE A 415 4.99 -9.82 -6.49
CA ILE A 415 3.76 -9.88 -7.28
C ILE A 415 4.04 -9.45 -8.73
N ALA A 416 4.73 -8.34 -8.94
CA ALA A 416 5.11 -7.87 -10.27
C ALA A 416 5.95 -8.90 -11.04
N THR A 417 6.91 -9.56 -10.38
CA THR A 417 7.66 -10.68 -10.97
C THR A 417 6.73 -11.82 -11.41
N PHE A 418 5.74 -12.20 -10.60
CA PHE A 418 4.77 -13.22 -11.00
C PHE A 418 3.98 -12.79 -12.23
N ARG A 419 3.43 -11.57 -12.22
CA ARG A 419 2.58 -11.05 -13.30
C ARG A 419 3.34 -10.92 -14.61
N CYS A 420 4.58 -10.40 -14.57
CA CYS A 420 5.43 -10.34 -15.76
C CYS A 420 5.79 -11.72 -16.28
N ARG A 421 6.02 -12.70 -15.40
CA ARG A 421 6.28 -14.08 -15.83
C ARG A 421 5.07 -14.72 -16.50
N TYR A 422 3.87 -14.50 -15.97
CA TYR A 422 2.64 -15.01 -16.55
C TYR A 422 2.38 -14.40 -17.94
N ASN A 423 2.60 -13.09 -18.10
CA ASN A 423 2.33 -12.36 -19.34
C ASN A 423 3.51 -12.33 -20.34
N ASN A 424 4.64 -12.97 -20.04
CA ASN A 424 5.89 -12.80 -20.82
C ASN A 424 6.26 -11.33 -21.04
N ALA A 425 6.20 -10.55 -19.95
CA ALA A 425 6.37 -9.11 -19.93
C ALA A 425 7.76 -8.71 -19.39
N LEU A 426 8.13 -7.45 -19.63
CA LEU A 426 9.34 -6.85 -19.08
C LEU A 426 9.08 -6.26 -17.68
N LEU A 427 9.95 -6.58 -16.72
CA LEU A 427 9.96 -5.96 -15.40
C LEU A 427 11.16 -5.02 -15.25
N ILE A 428 10.92 -3.74 -15.00
CA ILE A 428 11.96 -2.74 -14.74
C ILE A 428 11.97 -2.35 -13.27
N TYR A 429 13.09 -2.57 -12.59
CA TYR A 429 13.37 -2.03 -11.26
C TYR A 429 14.16 -0.73 -11.41
N GLY A 430 13.58 0.38 -11.01
CA GLY A 430 14.17 1.70 -11.11
C GLY A 430 14.72 2.18 -9.77
N SER A 431 16.00 2.58 -9.71
CA SER A 431 16.52 3.26 -8.53
C SER A 431 17.83 4.00 -8.74
N ALA A 432 18.03 5.08 -7.97
CA ALA A 432 19.36 5.68 -7.78
C ALA A 432 20.19 4.95 -6.72
N THR A 433 19.54 4.26 -5.79
CA THR A 433 20.18 3.56 -4.68
C THR A 433 19.54 2.17 -4.54
N PRO A 434 19.84 1.23 -5.46
CA PRO A 434 19.19 -0.07 -5.51
C PRO A 434 19.25 -0.82 -4.18
N SER A 435 18.30 -1.73 -3.97
CA SER A 435 18.38 -2.68 -2.87
C SER A 435 19.56 -3.62 -3.05
N ILE A 436 20.19 -4.01 -1.94
CA ILE A 436 21.32 -4.96 -1.97
C ILE A 436 20.90 -6.27 -2.64
N GLU A 437 19.65 -6.70 -2.44
CA GLU A 437 19.11 -7.92 -3.03
C GLU A 437 19.02 -7.84 -4.57
N ASN A 438 18.46 -6.77 -5.14
CA ASN A 438 18.36 -6.63 -6.60
C ASN A 438 19.71 -6.33 -7.23
N TYR A 439 20.59 -5.54 -6.59
CA TYR A 439 21.92 -5.31 -7.12
C TYR A 439 22.77 -6.60 -7.11
N TYR A 440 22.63 -7.45 -6.09
CA TYR A 440 23.25 -8.77 -6.08
C TYR A 440 22.75 -9.67 -7.22
N ARG A 441 21.42 -9.67 -7.50
CA ARG A 441 20.85 -10.39 -8.65
C ARG A 441 21.42 -9.88 -9.97
N ALA A 442 21.57 -8.56 -10.11
CA ALA A 442 22.16 -7.93 -11.29
C ALA A 442 23.63 -8.32 -11.48
N ARG A 443 24.44 -8.22 -10.42
CA ARG A 443 25.86 -8.57 -10.44
C ARG A 443 26.13 -10.05 -10.68
N THR A 444 25.18 -10.92 -10.32
CA THR A 444 25.25 -12.37 -10.57
C THR A 444 24.62 -12.79 -11.90
N GLY A 445 24.19 -11.84 -12.74
CA GLY A 445 23.62 -12.11 -14.06
C GLY A 445 22.19 -12.65 -14.05
N LYS A 446 21.50 -12.67 -12.90
CA LYS A 446 20.10 -13.13 -12.81
C LYS A 446 19.10 -12.12 -13.37
N ILE A 447 19.46 -10.83 -13.37
CA ILE A 447 18.70 -9.74 -14.01
C ILE A 447 19.70 -8.84 -14.75
N LYS A 448 19.28 -8.17 -15.83
CA LYS A 448 20.16 -7.30 -16.62
C LYS A 448 20.37 -5.98 -15.88
N LEU A 449 21.62 -5.52 -15.74
CA LEU A 449 21.95 -4.24 -15.12
C LEU A 449 22.15 -3.17 -16.21
N VAL A 450 21.47 -2.03 -16.06
CA VAL A 450 21.62 -0.86 -16.93
C VAL A 450 21.97 0.34 -16.06
N GLU A 451 23.16 0.91 -16.25
CA GLU A 451 23.66 2.04 -15.45
C GLU A 451 23.47 3.38 -16.19
N MET A 452 22.96 4.38 -15.47
CA MET A 452 22.83 5.77 -15.93
C MET A 452 23.52 6.72 -14.95
N ASN A 453 24.82 6.95 -15.16
CA ASN A 453 25.68 7.66 -14.21
C ASN A 453 25.66 9.19 -14.33
N GLU A 454 25.06 9.73 -15.40
CA GLU A 454 25.07 11.16 -15.72
C GLU A 454 23.71 11.82 -15.41
N ARG A 455 23.74 13.05 -14.89
CA ARG A 455 22.53 13.88 -14.71
C ARG A 455 22.18 14.56 -16.03
N THR A 456 20.89 14.77 -16.29
CA THR A 456 20.41 15.41 -17.54
C THR A 456 20.91 16.85 -17.73
N ASN A 457 21.32 17.52 -16.65
CA ASN A 457 21.70 18.93 -16.66
C ASN A 457 23.23 19.15 -16.57
N ASN A 458 24.06 18.09 -16.64
CA ASN A 458 25.53 18.14 -16.47
C ASN A 458 26.05 18.84 -15.20
N LEU A 459 25.19 19.10 -14.21
CA LEU A 459 25.61 19.69 -12.94
C LEU A 459 26.34 18.66 -12.06
N PRO A 460 27.43 19.04 -11.37
CA PRO A 460 28.11 18.17 -10.43
C PRO A 460 27.17 17.77 -9.28
N LEU A 461 27.55 16.68 -8.60
CA LEU A 461 26.89 16.30 -7.36
C LEU A 461 27.13 17.39 -6.30
N PRO A 462 26.13 17.69 -5.44
CA PRO A 462 26.28 18.73 -4.44
C PRO A 462 27.37 18.38 -3.44
N GLU A 463 28.10 19.40 -2.98
CA GLU A 463 29.15 19.25 -1.99
C GLU A 463 28.55 18.88 -0.63
N ILE A 464 29.05 17.80 -0.02
CA ILE A 464 28.64 17.35 1.31
C ILE A 464 29.69 17.77 2.34
N ILE A 465 29.36 18.81 3.10
CA ILE A 465 30.13 19.28 4.25
C ILE A 465 29.79 18.38 5.44
N THR A 466 30.72 17.51 5.82
CA THR A 466 30.54 16.58 6.94
C THR A 466 30.96 17.24 8.24
N VAL A 467 30.07 17.23 9.24
CA VAL A 467 30.31 17.78 10.57
C VAL A 467 30.35 16.66 11.60
N ASP A 468 31.48 16.55 12.28
CA ASP A 468 31.68 15.63 13.39
C ASP A 468 31.10 16.24 14.68
N MET A 469 29.91 15.77 15.05
CA MET A 469 29.18 16.28 16.21
C MET A 469 29.86 15.98 17.56
N ARG A 470 30.90 15.15 17.58
CA ARG A 470 31.72 14.88 18.78
C ARG A 470 32.55 16.11 19.19
N LYS A 471 32.89 16.99 18.23
CA LYS A 471 33.75 18.17 18.44
C LYS A 471 32.96 19.47 18.63
N GLU A 472 31.68 19.47 18.26
CA GLU A 472 30.83 20.66 18.28
C GLU A 472 30.51 21.25 19.67
N PRO A 473 30.38 20.47 20.77
CA PRO A 473 30.15 21.04 22.10
C PRO A 473 31.21 22.06 22.53
N ASP A 474 32.47 21.80 22.17
CA ASP A 474 33.61 22.69 22.48
C ASP A 474 33.62 23.95 21.57
N MET A 475 32.92 23.89 20.43
CA MET A 475 32.83 24.97 19.44
C MET A 475 31.60 25.87 19.67
N GLY A 476 30.85 25.66 20.76
CA GLY A 476 29.69 26.49 21.12
C GLY A 476 28.36 26.06 20.48
N SER A 477 28.28 24.86 19.91
CA SER A 477 27.03 24.30 19.40
C SER A 477 25.98 24.21 20.51
N LYS A 478 24.78 24.75 20.25
CA LYS A 478 23.62 24.62 21.15
C LYS A 478 22.63 23.64 20.57
N ASN A 479 22.10 22.77 21.44
CA ASN A 479 20.88 22.00 21.21
C ASN A 479 20.86 21.03 20.01
N GLY A 480 22.02 20.64 19.49
CA GLY A 480 22.14 19.61 18.44
C GLY A 480 22.15 20.16 17.00
N ILE A 481 22.34 21.47 16.83
CA ILE A 481 22.61 22.12 15.54
C ILE A 481 24.06 22.60 15.54
N SER A 482 24.89 22.07 14.64
CA SER A 482 26.29 22.49 14.50
C SER A 482 26.43 23.95 14.12
N THR A 483 27.54 24.56 14.53
CA THR A 483 27.97 25.90 14.12
C THR A 483 28.04 26.09 12.60
N VAL A 484 28.47 25.06 11.86
CA VAL A 484 28.52 25.06 10.39
C VAL A 484 27.12 25.21 9.80
N LEU A 485 26.17 24.36 10.18
CA LEU A 485 24.78 24.45 9.72
C LEU A 485 24.14 25.80 10.06
N THR A 486 24.39 26.32 11.27
CA THR A 486 23.92 27.66 11.69
C THR A 486 24.40 28.74 10.73
N ARG A 487 25.70 28.75 10.39
CA ARG A 487 26.28 29.71 9.45
C ARG A 487 25.69 29.56 8.05
N GLU A 488 25.50 28.33 7.59
CA GLU A 488 24.96 28.06 6.26
C GLU A 488 23.48 28.47 6.13
N LEU A 489 22.68 28.25 7.18
CA LEU A 489 21.29 28.71 7.23
C LEU A 489 21.19 30.24 7.16
N ILE A 490 22.05 30.94 7.90
CA ILE A 490 22.15 32.40 7.88
C ILE A 490 22.52 32.89 6.48
N LYS A 491 23.53 32.29 5.85
CA LYS A 491 23.97 32.65 4.50
C LYS A 491 22.86 32.44 3.46
N ASN A 492 22.13 31.33 3.53
CA ASN A 492 21.00 31.06 2.64
C ASN A 492 19.88 32.09 2.81
N LYS A 493 19.54 32.44 4.06
CA LYS A 493 18.56 33.49 4.37
C LYS A 493 18.95 34.83 3.76
N GLU A 494 20.22 35.24 3.91
CA GLU A 494 20.75 36.50 3.37
C GLU A 494 20.74 36.53 1.84
N ALA A 495 20.92 35.38 1.18
CA ALA A 495 20.81 35.23 -0.25
C ALA A 495 19.36 35.13 -0.77
N GLY A 496 18.36 35.09 0.12
CA GLY A 496 16.96 34.86 -0.24
C GLY A 496 16.69 33.44 -0.78
N GLU A 497 17.54 32.49 -0.43
CA GLU A 497 17.46 31.09 -0.85
C GLU A 497 16.82 30.21 0.24
N GLN A 498 16.22 29.09 -0.16
CA GLN A 498 15.52 28.21 0.76
C GLN A 498 16.39 27.05 1.24
N SER A 499 16.08 26.55 2.43
CA SER A 499 16.80 25.45 3.08
C SER A 499 15.86 24.32 3.48
N ILE A 500 16.34 23.09 3.41
CA ILE A 500 15.63 21.91 3.91
C ILE A 500 16.41 21.30 5.07
N ILE A 501 15.75 21.07 6.20
CA ILE A 501 16.31 20.34 7.34
C ILE A 501 15.66 18.97 7.45
N PHE A 502 16.47 17.94 7.23
CA PHE A 502 16.07 16.55 7.26
C PHE A 502 16.38 15.89 8.60
N ILE A 503 15.39 15.21 9.17
CA ILE A 503 15.52 14.41 10.39
C ILE A 503 14.90 13.04 10.15
N ASN A 504 15.62 11.96 10.47
CA ASN A 504 15.16 10.62 10.11
C ASN A 504 13.86 10.17 10.83
N ARG A 505 13.68 10.51 12.11
CA ARG A 505 12.56 10.02 12.93
C ARG A 505 12.05 11.08 13.90
N ARG A 506 10.80 10.93 14.31
CA ARG A 506 10.21 11.66 15.46
C ARG A 506 10.80 11.17 16.79
N GLY A 507 11.17 12.12 17.66
CA GLY A 507 11.36 11.90 19.09
C GLY A 507 12.62 11.14 19.51
N TYR A 508 12.67 10.78 20.81
CA TYR A 508 13.77 10.07 21.45
C TYR A 508 14.00 8.69 20.82
N SER A 509 15.25 8.33 20.57
CA SER A 509 15.63 7.00 20.12
C SER A 509 15.94 6.10 21.32
N ASN A 510 15.47 4.86 21.25
CA ASN A 510 15.67 3.88 22.31
C ASN A 510 17.01 3.15 22.17
N PHE A 511 18.02 3.70 21.49
CA PHE A 511 19.36 3.10 21.46
C PHE A 511 20.35 3.94 22.26
N VAL A 512 21.42 3.29 22.72
CA VAL A 512 22.44 3.89 23.58
C VAL A 512 23.66 4.23 22.74
N GLN A 513 24.12 5.47 22.87
CA GLN A 513 25.27 6.00 22.15
C GLN A 513 26.14 6.87 23.06
N CYS A 514 27.46 6.80 22.87
CA CYS A 514 28.40 7.72 23.50
C CYS A 514 28.52 9.02 22.71
N ARG A 515 28.27 10.18 23.35
CA ARG A 515 28.39 11.50 22.71
C ARG A 515 29.83 11.96 22.48
N ASN A 516 30.79 11.40 23.20
CA ASN A 516 32.21 11.75 23.04
C ASN A 516 32.86 11.02 21.87
N CYS A 517 32.67 9.70 21.75
CA CYS A 517 33.36 8.92 20.70
C CYS A 517 32.45 8.39 19.59
N GLY A 518 31.12 8.47 19.75
CA GLY A 518 30.14 7.97 18.78
C GLY A 518 29.74 6.51 18.96
N TYR A 519 30.40 5.76 19.86
CA TYR A 519 30.16 4.32 20.08
C TYR A 519 28.68 3.99 20.29
N ILE A 520 28.16 3.08 19.47
CA ILE A 520 26.81 2.51 19.56
C ILE A 520 26.91 1.11 20.15
N VAL A 521 26.03 0.76 21.09
CA VAL A 521 26.02 -0.59 21.68
C VAL A 521 25.38 -1.59 20.71
N LEU A 522 26.21 -2.43 20.07
CA LEU A 522 25.78 -3.44 19.10
C LEU A 522 25.60 -4.83 19.74
N CYS A 523 24.77 -5.66 19.11
CA CYS A 523 24.68 -7.08 19.43
C CYS A 523 25.89 -7.85 18.85
N PRO A 524 26.58 -8.68 19.65
CA PRO A 524 27.77 -9.42 19.18
C PRO A 524 27.45 -10.50 18.14
N TYR A 525 26.20 -10.97 18.07
CA TYR A 525 25.79 -12.05 17.17
C TYR A 525 25.13 -11.55 15.88
N CYS A 526 24.50 -10.39 15.92
CA CYS A 526 23.69 -9.87 14.81
C CYS A 526 24.26 -8.60 14.20
N SER A 527 25.23 -7.94 14.85
CA SER A 527 25.77 -6.63 14.44
C SER A 527 24.69 -5.55 14.23
N VAL A 528 23.56 -5.68 14.92
CA VAL A 528 22.49 -4.66 14.98
C VAL A 528 22.54 -3.93 16.31
N SER A 529 22.14 -2.66 16.33
CA SER A 529 22.01 -1.89 17.57
C SER A 529 21.05 -2.54 18.55
N LEU A 530 21.39 -2.50 19.85
CA LEU A 530 20.51 -2.95 20.92
C LEU A 530 19.47 -1.87 21.26
N THR A 531 18.24 -2.31 21.56
CA THR A 531 17.15 -1.44 22.03
C THR A 531 17.14 -1.40 23.55
N TYR A 532 17.11 -0.20 24.12
CA TYR A 532 16.94 0.06 25.55
C TYR A 532 15.46 0.04 25.94
N HIS A 533 15.12 -0.90 26.81
CA HIS A 533 13.80 -1.01 27.43
C HIS A 533 13.81 -0.28 28.77
N GLN A 534 13.22 0.92 28.81
CA GLN A 534 13.23 1.79 30.00
C GLN A 534 12.63 1.11 31.25
N ALA A 535 11.52 0.37 31.08
CA ALA A 535 10.85 -0.32 32.19
C ALA A 535 11.74 -1.38 32.85
N GLU A 536 12.52 -2.11 32.06
CA GLU A 536 13.38 -3.20 32.53
C GLU A 536 14.83 -2.76 32.78
N LYS A 537 15.18 -1.52 32.38
CA LYS A 537 16.54 -0.95 32.39
C LYS A 537 17.59 -1.83 31.71
N LYS A 538 17.21 -2.55 30.65
CA LYS A 538 18.07 -3.49 29.90
C LYS A 538 18.13 -3.15 28.40
N LEU A 539 19.20 -3.60 27.77
CA LEU A 539 19.44 -3.58 26.33
C LEU A 539 19.08 -4.95 25.73
N VAL A 540 18.29 -4.97 24.67
CA VAL A 540 17.74 -6.19 24.06
C VAL A 540 17.97 -6.19 22.55
N CYS A 541 18.44 -7.32 22.01
CA CYS A 541 18.52 -7.56 20.58
C CYS A 541 17.23 -8.19 20.08
N HIS A 542 16.58 -7.57 19.10
CA HIS A 542 15.36 -8.10 18.51
C HIS A 542 15.59 -9.11 17.37
N TYR A 543 16.78 -9.65 17.17
CA TYR A 543 17.02 -10.65 16.14
C TYR A 543 17.40 -12.01 16.73
N CYS A 544 18.28 -11.99 17.74
CA CYS A 544 18.72 -13.19 18.45
C CYS A 544 18.30 -13.25 19.92
N SER A 545 17.54 -12.26 20.40
CA SER A 545 17.06 -12.21 21.80
C SER A 545 18.15 -12.03 22.86
N PHE A 546 19.38 -11.65 22.47
CA PHE A 546 20.46 -11.30 23.39
C PHE A 546 20.09 -10.12 24.30
N VAL A 547 20.40 -10.21 25.59
CA VAL A 547 20.10 -9.19 26.61
C VAL A 547 21.36 -8.81 27.39
N THR A 548 21.56 -7.52 27.63
CA THR A 548 22.65 -6.99 28.47
C THR A 548 22.21 -5.74 29.23
N ALA A 549 22.97 -5.28 30.23
CA ALA A 549 22.68 -4.03 30.94
C ALA A 549 23.15 -2.80 30.13
N LYS A 550 22.53 -1.63 30.35
CA LYS A 550 23.08 -0.37 29.84
C LYS A 550 24.41 -0.08 30.53
N PRO A 551 25.54 0.06 29.81
CA PRO A 551 26.80 0.44 30.43
C PRO A 551 26.71 1.87 30.99
N SER A 552 27.21 2.08 32.22
CA SER A 552 27.32 3.41 32.83
C SER A 552 28.50 4.22 32.27
N VAL A 553 29.51 3.53 31.74
CA VAL A 553 30.73 4.09 31.18
C VAL A 553 30.94 3.52 29.77
N CYS A 554 31.32 4.37 28.82
CA CYS A 554 31.62 3.93 27.46
C CYS A 554 32.78 2.91 27.44
N PRO A 555 32.63 1.74 26.80
CA PRO A 555 33.70 0.74 26.75
C PRO A 555 34.92 1.20 25.94
N GLU A 556 34.69 2.01 24.90
CA GLU A 556 35.71 2.55 23.98
C GLU A 556 36.50 3.72 24.60
N CYS A 557 35.82 4.82 24.96
CA CYS A 557 36.49 6.06 25.39
C CYS A 557 36.45 6.34 26.89
N LYS A 558 35.84 5.46 27.68
CA LYS A 558 35.65 5.60 29.14
C LYS A 558 34.87 6.85 29.60
N SER A 559 34.19 7.55 28.70
CA SER A 559 33.30 8.68 29.04
C SER A 559 32.00 8.21 29.73
N ASN A 560 31.49 9.06 30.63
CA ASN A 560 30.16 8.91 31.25
C ASN A 560 29.02 9.43 30.38
N ASN A 561 29.31 10.08 29.25
CA ASN A 561 28.31 10.61 28.32
C ASN A 561 27.76 9.53 27.37
N ILE A 562 27.34 8.39 27.94
CA ILE A 562 26.70 7.30 27.22
C ILE A 562 25.21 7.24 27.57
N ASP A 563 24.37 7.70 26.65
CA ASP A 563 22.94 7.87 26.92
C ASP A 563 22.06 7.63 25.69
N LEU A 564 20.75 7.74 25.89
CA LEU A 564 19.77 7.68 24.83
C LEU A 564 19.93 8.87 23.88
N HIS A 565 19.99 8.57 22.59
CA HIS A 565 20.15 9.57 21.53
C HIS A 565 18.80 9.90 20.86
N GLY A 566 18.62 11.10 20.32
CA GLY A 566 17.45 11.45 19.51
C GLY A 566 17.10 12.94 19.52
N ILE A 567 17.05 13.54 18.33
CA ILE A 567 16.59 14.92 18.10
C ILE A 567 15.23 14.82 17.38
N GLY A 568 14.19 15.46 17.93
CA GLY A 568 12.84 15.46 17.34
C GLY A 568 12.59 16.66 16.42
N THR A 569 11.72 16.49 15.43
CA THR A 569 11.30 17.55 14.47
C THR A 569 10.80 18.81 15.18
N GLN A 570 10.00 18.66 16.23
CA GLN A 570 9.49 19.77 17.03
C GLN A 570 10.59 20.57 17.72
N LYS A 571 11.59 19.89 18.30
CA LYS A 571 12.71 20.58 18.96
C LYS A 571 13.50 21.42 17.98
N VAL A 572 13.68 20.94 16.74
CA VAL A 572 14.42 21.67 15.70
C VAL A 572 13.63 22.87 15.19
N GLU A 573 12.31 22.72 15.00
CA GLU A 573 11.40 23.82 14.66
C GLU A 573 11.44 24.95 15.70
N GLU A 574 11.45 24.61 17.00
CA GLU A 574 11.55 25.58 18.09
C GLU A 574 12.95 26.24 18.21
N GLN A 575 14.00 25.59 17.69
CA GLN A 575 15.39 26.03 17.82
C GLN A 575 15.86 26.93 16.69
N ILE A 576 15.38 26.73 15.46
CA ILE A 576 15.82 27.54 14.31
C ILE A 576 15.52 29.04 14.53
N PRO A 577 14.35 29.46 15.05
CA PRO A 577 14.10 30.88 15.36
C PRO A 577 15.01 31.44 16.47
N GLN A 578 15.64 30.59 17.30
CA GLN A 578 16.60 31.03 18.31
C GLN A 578 17.97 31.36 17.70
N ILE A 579 18.28 30.82 16.52
CA ILE A 579 19.49 31.17 15.75
C ILE A 579 19.35 32.58 15.19
N ARG A 580 18.19 32.88 14.59
CA ARG A 580 17.83 34.20 14.09
C ARG A 580 16.30 34.29 13.99
N SER A 581 15.71 35.34 14.58
CA SER A 581 14.26 35.45 14.77
C SER A 581 13.46 35.77 13.51
N ASP A 582 14.12 36.19 12.43
CA ASP A 582 13.53 36.49 11.11
C ASP A 582 13.53 35.30 10.15
N ILE A 583 14.08 34.14 10.56
CA ILE A 583 14.03 32.90 9.78
C ILE A 583 12.67 32.25 9.97
N SER A 584 11.88 32.21 8.90
CA SER A 584 10.60 31.53 8.86
C SER A 584 10.79 30.02 8.69
N VAL A 585 10.05 29.25 9.49
CA VAL A 585 10.16 27.80 9.54
C VAL A 585 8.79 27.17 9.37
N ILE A 586 8.71 26.10 8.59
CA ILE A 586 7.53 25.28 8.47
C ILE A 586 7.89 23.81 8.69
N ARG A 587 7.07 23.09 9.45
CA ARG A 587 7.25 21.66 9.73
C ARG A 587 6.33 20.78 8.91
N MET A 588 6.91 19.77 8.26
CA MET A 588 6.19 18.75 7.52
C MET A 588 6.46 17.35 8.08
N ASP A 589 5.49 16.81 8.80
CA ASP A 589 5.45 15.41 9.23
C ASP A 589 4.01 14.87 9.22
N MET A 590 3.83 13.59 9.53
CA MET A 590 2.52 12.90 9.48
C MET A 590 1.40 13.56 10.32
N ASP A 591 1.72 14.40 11.31
CA ASP A 591 0.76 15.01 12.25
C ASP A 591 0.31 16.36 11.70
N THR A 592 1.21 17.10 11.03
CA THR A 592 0.88 18.37 10.38
C THR A 592 0.14 18.19 9.06
N THR A 593 0.03 16.96 8.55
CA THR A 593 -0.48 16.67 7.20
C THR A 593 -1.80 15.90 7.20
N THR A 594 -2.59 16.02 8.26
CA THR A 594 -3.89 15.33 8.38
C THR A 594 -4.92 15.93 7.41
N GLY A 595 -5.56 15.08 6.58
CA GLY A 595 -6.58 15.47 5.59
C GLY A 595 -6.15 15.29 4.11
N LYS A 596 -7.12 15.25 3.18
CA LYS A 596 -6.88 14.89 1.76
C LYS A 596 -5.85 15.77 1.02
N ARG A 597 -5.69 17.05 1.41
CA ARG A 597 -4.75 18.03 0.80
C ARG A 597 -3.77 18.67 1.79
N GLY A 598 -3.54 18.06 2.97
CA GLY A 598 -2.69 18.66 4.01
C GLY A 598 -1.23 18.85 3.58
N HIS A 599 -0.67 17.85 2.88
CA HIS A 599 0.70 17.92 2.35
C HIS A 599 0.87 19.00 1.27
N GLU A 600 -0.10 19.13 0.35
CA GLU A 600 -0.06 20.07 -0.76
C GLU A 600 -0.01 21.51 -0.24
N LYS A 601 -0.90 21.85 0.71
CA LYS A 601 -0.93 23.19 1.31
C LYS A 601 0.41 23.61 1.91
N ILE A 602 1.08 22.70 2.63
CA ILE A 602 2.39 22.97 3.24
C ILE A 602 3.47 23.20 2.17
N LEU A 603 3.48 22.37 1.13
CA LEU A 603 4.44 22.49 0.03
C LEU A 603 4.22 23.75 -0.81
N ASP A 604 2.96 24.07 -1.10
CA ASP A 604 2.58 25.29 -1.83
C ASP A 604 2.88 26.53 -1.00
N THR A 605 2.67 26.47 0.32
CA THR A 605 3.07 27.54 1.24
C THR A 605 4.58 27.71 1.26
N PHE A 606 5.35 26.61 1.35
CA PHE A 606 6.81 26.67 1.30
C PHE A 606 7.30 27.31 -0.02
N ARG A 607 6.70 26.93 -1.16
CA ARG A 607 7.06 27.47 -2.48
C ARG A 607 6.61 28.92 -2.68
N ASN A 608 5.32 29.19 -2.48
CA ASN A 608 4.70 30.46 -2.87
C ASN A 608 4.93 31.57 -1.83
N ASN A 609 4.99 31.21 -0.54
CA ASN A 609 5.18 32.18 0.55
C ASN A 609 6.67 32.37 0.90
N LYS A 610 7.59 31.79 0.10
CA LYS A 610 9.05 31.87 0.26
C LYS A 610 9.51 31.63 1.71
N ILE A 611 8.98 30.59 2.34
CA ILE A 611 9.41 30.19 3.69
C ILE A 611 10.88 29.77 3.62
N ASP A 612 11.69 30.20 4.59
CA ASP A 612 13.14 30.05 4.52
C ASP A 612 13.57 28.60 4.80
N VAL A 613 12.92 27.92 5.75
CA VAL A 613 13.32 26.58 6.19
C VAL A 613 12.14 25.61 6.28
N LEU A 614 12.26 24.48 5.58
CA LEU A 614 11.36 23.34 5.72
C LEU A 614 12.00 22.25 6.59
N VAL A 615 11.44 21.98 7.76
CA VAL A 615 11.86 20.88 8.65
C VAL A 615 10.98 19.67 8.39
N GLY A 616 11.56 18.52 8.07
CA GLY A 616 10.77 17.32 7.79
C GLY A 616 11.51 16.00 7.91
N THR A 617 10.75 14.93 7.77
CA THR A 617 11.25 13.55 7.79
C THR A 617 11.39 12.98 6.37
N GLN A 618 11.36 11.65 6.21
CA GLN A 618 11.47 10.98 4.90
C GLN A 618 10.53 11.53 3.80
N MET A 619 9.42 12.17 4.18
CA MET A 619 8.46 12.76 3.25
C MET A 619 9.00 13.94 2.43
N ILE A 620 9.89 14.76 2.99
CA ILE A 620 10.47 15.92 2.26
C ILE A 620 11.58 15.50 1.27
N ALA A 621 12.16 14.31 1.47
CA ALA A 621 13.29 13.82 0.68
C ALA A 621 12.87 13.12 -0.63
N LYS A 622 11.58 12.85 -0.86
CA LYS A 622 11.09 12.08 -2.01
C LYS A 622 10.01 12.83 -2.80
N GLY A 623 9.91 12.57 -4.10
CA GLY A 623 8.77 12.99 -4.94
C GLY A 623 8.62 14.49 -5.25
N HIS A 624 9.32 15.39 -4.55
CA HIS A 624 9.15 16.84 -4.69
C HIS A 624 10.37 17.53 -5.29
N ASP A 625 10.11 18.49 -6.19
CA ASP A 625 11.13 19.35 -6.79
C ASP A 625 11.05 20.76 -6.16
N PHE A 626 12.19 21.28 -5.70
CA PHE A 626 12.28 22.60 -5.08
C PHE A 626 13.41 23.38 -5.76
N PRO A 627 13.10 24.26 -6.72
CA PRO A 627 14.13 24.94 -7.51
C PRO A 627 14.96 25.92 -6.68
N ASP A 628 14.37 26.54 -5.65
CA ASP A 628 15.04 27.54 -4.79
C ASP A 628 15.78 26.93 -3.58
N VAL A 629 15.81 25.59 -3.47
CA VAL A 629 16.53 24.91 -2.38
C VAL A 629 17.99 24.70 -2.75
N THR A 630 18.86 25.45 -2.06
CA THR A 630 20.31 25.42 -2.25
C THR A 630 21.05 24.82 -1.05
N LEU A 631 20.40 24.70 0.11
CA LEU A 631 20.97 24.07 1.31
C LEU A 631 20.10 22.91 1.81
N VAL A 632 20.75 21.78 2.11
CA VAL A 632 20.13 20.66 2.83
C VAL A 632 20.92 20.36 4.09
N GLY A 633 20.32 20.50 5.27
CA GLY A 633 20.89 20.06 6.54
C GLY A 633 20.37 18.68 6.90
N ILE A 634 21.26 17.67 7.02
CA ILE A 634 20.92 16.32 7.46
C ILE A 634 21.33 16.19 8.92
N LEU A 635 20.34 16.18 9.82
CA LEU A 635 20.57 16.05 11.25
C LEU A 635 20.58 14.58 11.67
N SER A 636 21.49 14.25 12.58
CA SER A 636 21.56 12.94 13.23
C SER A 636 21.55 11.78 12.24
N ALA A 637 22.39 11.83 11.21
CA ALA A 637 22.40 10.84 10.11
C ALA A 637 22.59 9.39 10.59
N ASP A 638 23.28 9.22 11.72
CA ASP A 638 23.54 7.95 12.40
C ASP A 638 22.35 7.39 13.19
N SER A 639 21.24 8.13 13.31
CA SER A 639 20.04 7.66 14.02
C SER A 639 19.49 6.35 13.46
N LEU A 640 19.68 6.10 12.15
CA LEU A 640 19.28 4.86 11.50
C LEU A 640 20.17 3.69 11.85
N LEU A 641 21.48 3.92 12.02
CA LEU A 641 22.41 2.87 12.46
C LEU A 641 21.96 2.27 13.79
N GLY A 642 21.36 3.10 14.64
CA GLY A 642 20.76 2.72 15.92
C GLY A 642 19.36 2.08 15.86
N SER A 643 18.76 1.88 14.67
CA SER A 643 17.37 1.41 14.57
C SER A 643 17.17 -0.06 14.93
N GLY A 644 18.26 -0.82 15.12
CA GLY A 644 18.23 -2.24 15.40
C GLY A 644 17.70 -3.09 14.23
N ASP A 645 17.76 -2.59 13.00
CA ASP A 645 17.36 -3.30 11.76
C ASP A 645 18.61 -3.76 11.01
N TYR A 646 18.61 -4.96 10.42
CA TYR A 646 19.73 -5.44 9.61
C TYR A 646 19.94 -4.61 8.33
N LYS A 647 18.90 -3.88 7.88
CA LYS A 647 19.00 -2.92 6.76
C LYS A 647 19.39 -1.50 7.19
N ALA A 648 19.80 -1.30 8.45
CA ALA A 648 20.10 0.03 8.98
C ALA A 648 21.19 0.78 8.18
N THR A 649 22.29 0.11 7.84
CA THR A 649 23.39 0.65 7.03
C THR A 649 22.93 1.00 5.61
N GLU A 650 22.20 0.10 4.97
CA GLU A 650 21.56 0.32 3.65
C GLU A 650 20.65 1.55 3.65
N ARG A 651 19.74 1.65 4.61
CA ARG A 651 18.82 2.79 4.72
C ARG A 651 19.56 4.09 5.03
N THR A 652 20.62 4.04 5.83
CA THR A 652 21.46 5.21 6.14
C THR A 652 22.08 5.75 4.85
N PHE A 653 22.71 4.88 4.06
CA PHE A 653 23.27 5.25 2.76
C PHE A 653 22.19 5.84 1.82
N GLN A 654 21.05 5.14 1.68
CA GLN A 654 19.96 5.54 0.79
C GLN A 654 19.41 6.92 1.16
N LEU A 655 19.15 7.17 2.45
CA LEU A 655 18.57 8.43 2.89
C LEU A 655 19.52 9.61 2.76
N ILE A 656 20.80 9.45 3.13
CA ILE A 656 21.80 10.51 2.96
C ILE A 656 21.93 10.88 1.48
N THR A 657 22.06 9.88 0.60
CA THR A 657 22.21 10.08 -0.85
C THR A 657 20.97 10.76 -1.46
N GLN A 658 19.77 10.36 -1.04
CA GLN A 658 18.52 10.96 -1.51
C GLN A 658 18.33 12.40 -1.04
N ALA A 659 18.59 12.66 0.25
CA ALA A 659 18.51 13.99 0.82
C ALA A 659 19.53 14.93 0.17
N ALA A 660 20.76 14.46 -0.04
CA ALA A 660 21.80 15.22 -0.73
C ALA A 660 21.36 15.59 -2.16
N GLY A 661 20.74 14.66 -2.91
CA GLY A 661 20.24 14.91 -4.26
C GLY A 661 19.11 15.94 -4.41
N ARG A 662 18.65 16.56 -3.32
CA ARG A 662 17.66 17.65 -3.33
C ARG A 662 18.30 19.04 -3.46
N ALA A 663 19.54 19.23 -3.03
CA ALA A 663 20.23 20.51 -3.15
C ALA A 663 20.65 20.79 -4.61
N GLY A 664 20.56 22.06 -5.02
CA GLY A 664 21.23 22.56 -6.24
C GLY A 664 20.51 22.20 -7.54
N ARG A 665 19.21 22.52 -7.62
CA ARG A 665 18.41 22.36 -8.85
C ARG A 665 18.34 23.70 -9.60
N ALA A 666 18.03 23.67 -10.90
CA ALA A 666 17.93 24.85 -11.76
C ALA A 666 19.23 25.69 -11.93
N GLY A 667 20.41 25.06 -11.89
CA GLY A 667 21.68 25.72 -12.21
C GLY A 667 22.39 26.42 -11.04
N ARG A 668 21.81 26.41 -9.83
CA ARG A 668 22.47 26.89 -8.61
C ARG A 668 23.28 25.77 -7.95
N HIS A 669 24.43 26.11 -7.36
CA HIS A 669 25.27 25.13 -6.67
C HIS A 669 24.67 24.75 -5.32
N GLY A 670 24.28 23.48 -5.17
CA GLY A 670 23.73 22.97 -3.92
C GLY A 670 24.81 22.63 -2.90
N ARG A 671 24.49 22.79 -1.62
CA ARG A 671 25.34 22.42 -0.48
C ARG A 671 24.56 21.55 0.49
N VAL A 672 25.24 20.59 1.09
CA VAL A 672 24.65 19.67 2.07
C VAL A 672 25.51 19.71 3.33
N VAL A 673 24.90 19.97 4.48
CA VAL A 673 25.58 19.87 5.78
C VAL A 673 25.12 18.60 6.47
N LEU A 674 26.02 17.64 6.60
CA LEU A 674 25.76 16.32 7.18
C LEU A 674 26.30 16.28 8.62
N GLN A 675 25.41 16.27 9.61
CA GLN A 675 25.79 16.15 11.02
C GLN A 675 25.71 14.70 11.47
N THR A 676 26.82 14.19 12.00
CA THR A 676 26.86 12.82 12.54
C THR A 676 27.88 12.67 13.68
N TYR A 677 27.60 11.75 14.59
CA TYR A 677 28.57 11.28 15.59
C TYR A 677 29.44 10.11 15.10
N ASN A 678 29.13 9.56 13.92
CA ASN A 678 29.82 8.40 13.35
C ASN A 678 30.38 8.71 11.95
N PRO A 679 31.19 9.78 11.77
CA PRO A 679 31.67 10.17 10.45
C PRO A 679 32.46 9.04 9.78
N ASP A 680 33.17 8.22 10.54
CA ASP A 680 34.03 7.14 10.04
C ASP A 680 33.26 5.87 9.61
N ASN A 681 31.93 5.81 9.83
CA ASN A 681 31.13 4.65 9.43
C ASN A 681 31.13 4.48 7.90
N PHE A 682 31.35 3.26 7.42
CA PHE A 682 31.49 2.98 5.98
C PHE A 682 30.25 3.40 5.16
N SER A 683 29.04 3.25 5.71
CA SER A 683 27.80 3.63 5.00
C SER A 683 27.70 5.14 4.84
N ILE A 684 28.17 5.89 5.83
CA ILE A 684 28.21 7.36 5.82
C ILE A 684 29.32 7.84 4.89
N GLN A 685 30.53 7.27 4.98
CA GLN A 685 31.65 7.59 4.09
C GLN A 685 31.32 7.34 2.62
N ALA A 686 30.69 6.20 2.32
CA ALA A 686 30.25 5.90 0.97
C ALA A 686 29.14 6.85 0.51
N ALA A 687 28.21 7.25 1.39
CA ALA A 687 27.16 8.22 1.05
C ALA A 687 27.70 9.63 0.80
N ILE A 688 28.71 10.08 1.55
CA ILE A 688 29.41 11.35 1.33
C ILE A 688 30.03 11.39 -0.07
N LYS A 689 30.64 10.28 -0.48
CA LYS A 689 31.24 10.12 -1.82
C LYS A 689 30.21 9.76 -2.91
N GLN A 690 28.97 9.49 -2.51
CA GLN A 690 27.90 8.93 -3.34
C GLN A 690 28.33 7.66 -4.11
N ASP A 691 29.21 6.86 -3.50
CA ASP A 691 29.77 5.65 -4.09
C ASP A 691 28.97 4.41 -3.66
N TYR A 692 27.92 4.11 -4.43
CA TYR A 692 27.11 2.91 -4.20
C TYR A 692 27.91 1.62 -4.36
N LYS A 693 28.90 1.58 -5.26
CA LYS A 693 29.66 0.36 -5.56
C LYS A 693 30.53 -0.03 -4.36
N GLU A 694 31.18 0.94 -3.75
CA GLU A 694 31.97 0.73 -2.54
C GLU A 694 31.08 0.38 -1.33
N PHE A 695 29.96 1.08 -1.15
CA PHE A 695 28.96 0.72 -0.13
C PHE A 695 28.52 -0.75 -0.27
N TYR A 696 28.10 -1.14 -1.48
CA TYR A 696 27.63 -2.49 -1.77
C TYR A 696 28.71 -3.54 -1.48
N ARG A 697 29.97 -3.28 -1.88
CA ARG A 697 31.10 -4.21 -1.68
C ARG A 697 31.28 -4.58 -0.21
N GLN A 698 31.19 -3.60 0.69
CA GLN A 698 31.33 -3.82 2.14
C GLN A 698 30.08 -4.47 2.73
N GLU A 699 28.89 -3.94 2.42
CA GLU A 699 27.61 -4.42 2.95
C GLU A 699 27.34 -5.89 2.55
N ILE A 700 27.55 -6.25 1.29
CA ILE A 700 27.26 -7.62 0.82
C ILE A 700 28.16 -8.67 1.49
N ALA A 701 29.41 -8.31 1.80
CA ALA A 701 30.34 -9.19 2.51
C ALA A 701 29.85 -9.44 3.95
N LEU A 702 29.44 -8.39 4.66
CA LEU A 702 28.85 -8.50 5.99
C LEU A 702 27.58 -9.36 5.99
N ARG A 703 26.68 -9.15 5.03
CA ARG A 703 25.44 -9.96 4.92
C ARG A 703 25.71 -11.43 4.67
N LYS A 704 26.76 -11.76 3.91
CA LYS A 704 27.19 -13.15 3.68
C LYS A 704 27.67 -13.79 4.98
N MET A 705 28.54 -13.11 5.72
CA MET A 705 29.07 -13.61 6.99
C MET A 705 27.98 -13.80 8.06
N LEU A 706 27.03 -12.87 8.14
CA LEU A 706 25.95 -12.87 9.14
C LEU A 706 24.72 -13.70 8.75
N LYS A 707 24.78 -14.40 7.61
CA LYS A 707 23.67 -15.20 7.06
C LYS A 707 22.38 -14.36 6.95
N LEU A 708 22.46 -13.24 6.24
CA LEU A 708 21.35 -12.30 6.01
C LEU A 708 20.93 -12.29 4.53
N PRO A 709 19.75 -11.73 4.19
CA PRO A 709 19.33 -11.52 2.79
C PRO A 709 20.36 -10.73 1.99
N PRO A 710 20.73 -11.14 0.76
CA PRO A 710 20.05 -12.11 -0.09
C PRO A 710 20.48 -13.59 0.09
N PHE A 711 21.46 -13.89 0.94
CA PHE A 711 22.01 -15.26 1.09
C PHE A 711 21.11 -16.18 1.89
N TYR A 712 20.43 -15.62 2.89
CA TYR A 712 19.44 -16.30 3.72
C TYR A 712 18.13 -15.53 3.72
N GLN A 713 17.02 -16.23 3.92
CA GLN A 713 15.70 -15.65 4.13
C GLN A 713 15.42 -15.61 5.62
N LEU A 714 14.81 -14.52 6.08
CA LEU A 714 14.35 -14.37 7.45
C LEU A 714 12.88 -14.79 7.55
N GLY A 715 12.53 -15.58 8.55
CA GLY A 715 11.16 -15.92 8.91
C GLY A 715 10.84 -15.36 10.29
N LEU A 716 9.70 -14.71 10.45
CA LEU A 716 9.20 -14.27 11.75
C LEU A 716 7.93 -15.04 12.06
N VAL A 717 7.93 -15.75 13.18
CA VAL A 717 6.75 -16.37 13.75
C VAL A 717 6.38 -15.59 15.00
N GLN A 718 5.14 -15.14 15.09
CA GLN A 718 4.65 -14.37 16.22
C GLN A 718 3.34 -14.92 16.76
N VAL A 719 3.25 -15.07 18.07
CA VAL A 719 2.06 -15.46 18.80
C VAL A 719 1.55 -14.26 19.59
N SER A 720 0.26 -13.95 19.48
CA SER A 720 -0.39 -12.86 20.22
C SER A 720 -1.57 -13.40 21.03
N SER A 721 -1.66 -13.07 22.32
CA SER A 721 -2.73 -13.51 23.23
C SER A 721 -3.12 -12.40 24.22
N LYS A 722 -4.35 -12.43 24.75
CA LYS A 722 -4.75 -11.56 25.87
C LYS A 722 -4.04 -11.92 27.18
N LYS A 723 -3.62 -13.18 27.34
CA LYS A 723 -2.91 -13.70 28.51
C LYS A 723 -1.42 -13.87 28.16
N SER A 724 -0.52 -13.42 29.04
CA SER A 724 0.92 -13.46 28.78
C SER A 724 1.46 -14.89 28.74
N GLU A 725 1.01 -15.71 29.69
CA GLU A 725 1.40 -17.10 29.88
C GLU A 725 1.03 -17.94 28.66
N ALA A 726 -0.19 -17.77 28.15
CA ALA A 726 -0.67 -18.49 26.97
C ALA A 726 0.15 -18.17 25.71
N ALA A 727 0.54 -16.91 25.48
CA ALA A 727 1.41 -16.57 24.36
C ALA A 727 2.79 -17.22 24.50
N MET A 728 3.36 -17.21 25.71
CA MET A 728 4.67 -17.79 26.01
C MET A 728 4.68 -19.32 25.86
N GLU A 729 3.67 -20.02 26.38
CA GLU A 729 3.57 -21.48 26.28
C GLU A 729 3.47 -21.94 24.83
N ILE A 730 2.62 -21.28 24.04
CA ILE A 730 2.41 -21.64 22.63
C ILE A 730 3.66 -21.38 21.80
N ILE A 731 4.35 -20.24 21.99
CA ILE A 731 5.59 -20.00 21.25
C ILE A 731 6.69 -20.99 21.63
N LYS A 732 6.79 -21.40 22.92
CA LYS A 732 7.74 -22.44 23.37
C LYS A 732 7.41 -23.79 22.76
N LYS A 733 6.12 -24.13 22.64
CA LYS A 733 5.68 -25.35 21.95
C LYS A 733 6.03 -25.32 20.47
N ILE A 734 5.81 -24.20 19.77
CA ILE A 734 6.22 -24.03 18.37
C ILE A 734 7.74 -24.25 18.24
N HIS A 735 8.53 -23.63 19.11
CA HIS A 735 9.98 -23.78 19.12
C HIS A 735 10.41 -25.24 19.26
N SER A 736 9.87 -25.94 20.25
CA SER A 736 10.19 -27.35 20.49
C SER A 736 9.81 -28.23 19.30
N ASP A 737 8.65 -28.01 18.69
CA ASP A 737 8.23 -28.82 17.54
C ASP A 737 9.09 -28.53 16.28
N ILE A 738 9.63 -27.32 16.13
CA ILE A 738 10.59 -26.99 15.06
C ILE A 738 11.92 -27.74 15.30
N ILE A 739 12.46 -27.67 16.51
CA ILE A 739 13.75 -28.30 16.86
C ILE A 739 13.67 -29.82 16.74
N ASN A 740 12.58 -30.42 17.22
CA ASN A 740 12.41 -31.88 17.22
C ASN A 740 12.15 -32.46 15.83
N ASN A 741 11.78 -31.64 14.85
CA ASN A 741 11.50 -32.08 13.49
C ASN A 741 12.75 -31.90 12.61
N MET A 742 13.57 -32.95 12.52
CA MET A 742 14.83 -32.92 11.74
C MET A 742 14.62 -32.50 10.27
N ASN A 743 13.48 -32.87 9.66
CA ASN A 743 13.16 -32.48 8.28
C ASN A 743 12.88 -30.97 8.13
N LEU A 744 12.45 -30.29 9.20
CA LEU A 744 12.21 -28.85 9.19
C LEU A 744 13.46 -28.04 9.57
N ASN A 745 14.39 -28.63 10.33
CA ASN A 745 15.55 -27.94 10.89
C ASN A 745 16.83 -28.00 10.03
N GLU A 746 16.86 -28.81 8.97
CA GLU A 746 18.06 -28.96 8.14
C GLU A 746 18.52 -27.61 7.56
N GLY A 747 19.71 -27.14 7.98
CA GLY A 747 20.30 -25.88 7.52
C GLY A 747 19.59 -24.60 8.02
N MET A 748 18.68 -24.72 8.99
CA MET A 748 17.96 -23.60 9.60
C MET A 748 18.66 -23.08 10.86
N PHE A 749 18.61 -21.77 11.07
CA PHE A 749 18.86 -21.17 12.39
C PHE A 749 17.53 -20.77 13.01
N VAL A 750 17.33 -21.09 14.29
CA VAL A 750 16.13 -20.78 15.07
C VAL A 750 16.56 -20.00 16.30
N SER A 751 15.97 -18.82 16.53
CA SER A 751 16.20 -18.07 17.77
C SER A 751 15.39 -18.65 18.93
N ASP A 752 15.85 -18.45 20.16
CA ASP A 752 15.02 -18.71 21.33
C ASP A 752 13.73 -17.87 21.32
N PRO A 753 12.62 -18.40 21.88
CA PRO A 753 11.39 -17.63 22.05
C PRO A 753 11.62 -16.41 22.93
N ALA A 754 11.19 -15.24 22.44
CA ALA A 754 11.33 -13.99 23.18
C ALA A 754 10.11 -13.08 23.02
N PRO A 755 9.92 -12.11 23.93
CA PRO A 755 8.95 -11.04 23.72
C PRO A 755 9.20 -10.31 22.40
N SER A 756 8.12 -9.86 21.77
CA SER A 756 8.22 -8.96 20.62
C SER A 756 8.74 -7.58 21.08
N PRO A 757 9.39 -6.79 20.21
CA PRO A 757 9.90 -5.46 20.57
C PRO A 757 8.82 -4.59 21.20
N LEU A 758 7.60 -4.69 20.64
CA LEU A 758 6.39 -4.21 21.26
C LEU A 758 5.67 -5.36 21.97
N ALA A 759 6.05 -5.59 23.22
CA ALA A 759 5.61 -6.75 24.02
C ALA A 759 4.09 -6.80 24.24
N LYS A 760 3.41 -5.65 24.22
CA LYS A 760 1.95 -5.55 24.32
C LYS A 760 1.39 -4.53 23.33
N LEU A 761 0.41 -4.93 22.52
CA LEU A 761 -0.29 -4.07 21.56
C LEU A 761 -1.79 -4.33 21.64
N ARG A 762 -2.60 -3.28 21.81
CA ARG A 762 -4.07 -3.38 21.87
C ARG A 762 -4.55 -4.47 22.85
N ASN A 763 -3.96 -4.49 24.05
CA ASN A 763 -4.22 -5.49 25.11
C ASN A 763 -3.87 -6.95 24.75
N GLN A 764 -3.00 -7.19 23.78
CA GLN A 764 -2.45 -8.51 23.50
C GLN A 764 -0.95 -8.55 23.74
N TYR A 765 -0.49 -9.51 24.55
CA TYR A 765 0.90 -9.87 24.74
C TYR A 765 1.42 -10.60 23.50
N ARG A 766 2.63 -10.26 23.07
CA ARG A 766 3.22 -10.73 21.81
C ARG A 766 4.58 -11.37 22.05
N TRP A 767 4.71 -12.61 21.59
CA TRP A 767 5.95 -13.39 21.63
C TRP A 767 6.33 -13.84 20.23
N ARG A 768 7.60 -14.13 20.01
CA ARG A 768 8.10 -14.44 18.67
C ARG A 768 9.32 -15.36 18.66
N ILE A 769 9.57 -15.92 17.48
CA ILE A 769 10.77 -16.66 17.09
C ILE A 769 11.21 -16.13 15.72
N VAL A 770 12.52 -15.99 15.52
CA VAL A 770 13.13 -15.63 14.24
C VAL A 770 13.83 -16.86 13.65
N LEU A 771 13.54 -17.12 12.38
CA LEU A 771 14.11 -18.21 11.60
C LEU A 771 15.05 -17.66 10.52
N LYS A 772 16.14 -18.36 10.21
CA LYS A 772 16.95 -18.08 9.01
C LYS A 772 17.13 -19.35 8.19
N HIS A 773 16.85 -19.30 6.90
CA HIS A 773 17.03 -20.44 5.99
C HIS A 773 17.56 -20.00 4.62
N PRO A 774 18.50 -20.72 3.99
CA PRO A 774 19.10 -20.30 2.70
C PRO A 774 18.10 -20.39 1.53
N ARG A 775 17.14 -21.33 1.58
CA ARG A 775 16.13 -21.52 0.54
C ARG A 775 14.76 -20.97 0.94
N ILE A 776 14.20 -20.12 0.08
CA ILE A 776 12.86 -19.52 0.26
C ILE A 776 11.73 -20.56 0.27
N LYS A 777 11.84 -21.61 -0.55
CA LYS A 777 10.82 -22.67 -0.65
C LYS A 777 10.63 -23.39 0.69
N ASN A 778 11.73 -23.80 1.32
CA ASN A 778 11.70 -24.46 2.63
C ASN A 778 11.17 -23.51 3.72
N MET A 779 11.63 -22.25 3.76
CA MET A 779 11.11 -21.24 4.70
C MET A 779 9.59 -21.10 4.57
N THR A 780 9.08 -21.04 3.34
CA THR A 780 7.64 -20.92 3.07
C THR A 780 6.88 -22.15 3.57
N ASN A 781 7.37 -23.36 3.30
CA ASN A 781 6.75 -24.60 3.76
C ASN A 781 6.72 -24.70 5.30
N ILE A 782 7.80 -24.30 5.98
CA ILE A 782 7.89 -24.30 7.44
C ILE A 782 6.85 -23.33 8.03
N LEU A 783 6.77 -22.11 7.52
CA LEU A 783 5.81 -21.12 8.00
C LEU A 783 4.36 -21.51 7.68
N GLU A 784 4.10 -22.14 6.54
CA GLU A 784 2.78 -22.70 6.19
C GLU A 784 2.37 -23.78 7.20
N TRP A 785 3.27 -24.74 7.49
CA TRP A 785 3.02 -25.78 8.47
C TRP A 785 2.75 -25.21 9.88
N ILE A 786 3.51 -24.22 10.33
CA ILE A 786 3.28 -23.54 11.63
C ILE A 786 1.90 -22.86 11.63
N TYR A 787 1.60 -22.11 10.58
CA TYR A 787 0.35 -21.37 10.48
C TYR A 787 -0.85 -22.33 10.50
N ASP A 788 -0.80 -23.41 9.72
CA ASP A 788 -1.88 -24.40 9.62
C ASP A 788 -2.08 -25.18 10.93
N LYS A 789 -0.98 -25.55 11.61
CA LYS A 789 -1.05 -26.33 12.87
C LYS A 789 -1.52 -25.50 14.06
N TYR A 790 -1.06 -24.25 14.20
CA TYR A 790 -1.25 -23.46 15.43
C TYR A 790 -2.26 -22.33 15.32
N ASN A 791 -2.63 -21.89 14.12
CA ASN A 791 -3.62 -20.82 13.91
C ASN A 791 -5.05 -21.35 13.76
N ASN A 792 -5.43 -22.35 14.56
CA ASN A 792 -6.75 -22.98 14.48
C ASN A 792 -7.83 -22.12 15.18
N SER A 793 -8.89 -21.76 14.45
CA SER A 793 -9.98 -20.89 14.88
C SER A 793 -10.80 -21.38 16.08
N ARG A 794 -10.67 -22.65 16.49
CA ARG A 794 -11.43 -23.20 17.62
C ARG A 794 -10.94 -22.70 18.99
N LYS A 795 -9.73 -22.13 19.10
CA LYS A 795 -9.19 -21.58 20.34
C LYS A 795 -9.02 -20.06 20.23
N LYS A 796 -9.98 -19.29 20.76
CA LYS A 796 -9.95 -17.80 20.77
C LYS A 796 -8.86 -17.20 21.69
N GLU A 797 -8.02 -18.02 22.31
CA GLU A 797 -7.05 -17.56 23.32
C GLU A 797 -5.78 -16.95 22.71
N TRP A 798 -5.40 -17.30 21.48
CA TRP A 798 -4.23 -16.73 20.81
C TRP A 798 -4.40 -16.66 19.29
N THR A 799 -3.50 -15.93 18.63
CA THR A 799 -3.39 -15.83 17.17
C THR A 799 -1.93 -16.02 16.77
N VAL A 800 -1.71 -16.67 15.63
CA VAL A 800 -0.37 -16.84 15.05
C VAL A 800 -0.26 -16.02 13.78
N SER A 801 0.82 -15.24 13.66
CA SER A 801 1.19 -14.49 12.47
C SER A 801 2.56 -14.94 12.00
N VAL A 802 2.72 -15.10 10.69
CA VAL A 802 4.00 -15.42 10.06
C VAL A 802 4.38 -14.33 9.06
N ASP A 803 5.68 -14.11 8.87
CA ASP A 803 6.20 -13.18 7.86
C ASP A 803 7.53 -13.67 7.30
N ILE A 804 7.75 -13.40 6.01
CA ILE A 804 8.98 -13.71 5.30
C ILE A 804 9.67 -12.41 4.91
N ASN A 805 10.96 -12.32 5.28
CA ASN A 805 11.80 -11.13 5.20
C ASN A 805 11.06 -9.91 5.77
N PRO A 806 10.71 -9.93 7.07
CA PRO A 806 10.04 -8.80 7.71
C PRO A 806 10.91 -7.54 7.58
N TYR A 807 10.29 -6.42 7.18
CA TYR A 807 10.93 -5.10 7.19
C TYR A 807 11.02 -4.48 8.59
N SER A 808 10.23 -5.01 9.51
CA SER A 808 10.18 -4.59 10.90
C SER A 808 9.99 -5.82 11.77
N MET A 809 10.74 -5.88 12.86
CA MET A 809 10.61 -6.92 13.87
C MET A 809 9.48 -6.64 14.88
N ILE A 810 8.77 -5.50 14.73
CA ILE A 810 7.79 -4.96 15.68
C ILE A 810 6.45 -5.68 15.65
#